data_AF-D7J3Z3-F1
#
_entry.id   AF-D7J3Z3-F1
#
_cell.length_a   1.000
_cell.length_b   1.000
_cell.length_c   1.000
_cell.angle_alpha   90.00
_cell.angle_beta   90.00
_cell.angle_gamma   90.00
#
_symmetry.space_group_name_H-M   'P 1'
#
loop_
_entity.id
_entity.type
_entity.pdbx_description
1 polymer ?
#
loop_
_entity_poly.entity_id
_entity_poly.type
_entity_poly.pdbx_seq_one_letter_code
_entity_poly.pdbx_strand_id
1 'polypeptide(L)'
;MKKKFVKVMLFGALALSTISYVGCKDYDDDIDGLQQQVDANKSKIEEVDAAMKAGKFIVSYTPVANGYELSLSDGSKLTITNGKDGENGQPGLNGETVIPKFKVSSDNYWQVSTDDGKTYEYVLDADGNKVNATGKKGEQGEPGKPGEPGQDASANVSINKDGYIVIGDVVTSLKTDTKVPSIVINEVDGLYVITLDGKEYKMLAEGSAYNGLQSIIYRRQAADDREDFVRSIGLMSSNDPEAELLATSASVATFKVWPTTLDLGKAVFAFTDTYKTRALVPALKYVEGSAKWVDNRQGILSVNMISENIEVDKPYASSLDVTINGYTTASDYFNFKAEKWTPADLSFVHTKDAVEVPTDVLADATTESDFSSYVEYTFVYNKSYNLNDSVALGHDVEEDFISMADLGFSGITVEFKQTADKAKGIFEIKDGVITAKSSEQASAINELCYVTATYKNEKGTEIISYDFAVKAVREQQVAPALVDIDVETKDAAAADKLAKLQYSTSEQTIDLNVRAFLNSLGGRDYMSDNENVTPVKYGLYYLTNEDGKTYANKVDAYIEFTPGTSTDLDNLKLIFPAGTVINGDQQLYSFETWPGGGNSKYEITNSEEYAWRKSTTTHRVNGSNKQYTLKLKDLVKCERKVIIKQNSAFVVNGKTTITGAWTEADKSFSMTADLTVLYAAYNTDNSTSSEVIEYYLAPQVKQSDAVKAVYSQISIAGNVITVTPDVDVKTLGAIKIGAKIQGTDIEATILDINGKEVTYCEPVLRSPLDVLSYKSSIDWNIDGDQNKTINVGTKAEIKMSDKDINVTKKNVVIENGVAKAPWAAAYGIDAAGAITYAIDGYSATVNEGTYTINPSTGVITCNNTAIVQSLDIYVKVTVNHNWGTETINKITVKASLK
;
A
#
# COMPACT_ATOMS: atom_id res chain seq x y z
N MET A 1 85.76 -86.41 -23.16
CA MET A 1 85.53 -87.15 -21.89
C MET A 1 84.25 -86.59 -21.28
N LYS A 2 83.14 -87.28 -20.99
CA LYS A 2 82.73 -88.70 -20.85
C LYS A 2 81.23 -88.73 -21.26
N LYS A 3 80.82 -89.51 -22.27
CA LYS A 3 80.16 -90.84 -22.20
C LYS A 3 78.88 -90.94 -21.36
N LYS A 4 77.78 -91.39 -21.99
CA LYS A 4 76.95 -92.59 -21.69
C LYS A 4 75.87 -92.70 -22.81
N PHE A 5 75.97 -93.53 -23.86
CA PHE A 5 75.86 -94.99 -24.02
C PHE A 5 74.49 -95.63 -23.67
N VAL A 6 73.68 -95.87 -24.73
CA VAL A 6 73.00 -97.10 -25.23
C VAL A 6 72.71 -98.27 -24.26
N LYS A 7 71.47 -98.81 -24.32
CA LYS A 7 71.05 -100.24 -24.52
C LYS A 7 69.50 -100.34 -24.50
N VAL A 8 68.79 -100.81 -25.55
CA VAL A 8 68.62 -102.20 -26.06
C VAL A 8 67.91 -103.07 -24.99
N MET A 9 66.73 -103.67 -25.18
CA MET A 9 66.34 -104.75 -26.13
C MET A 9 64.87 -105.15 -25.86
N LEU A 10 64.07 -105.53 -26.87
CA LEU A 10 63.45 -106.88 -26.95
C LEU A 10 62.85 -107.13 -28.35
N PHE A 11 63.43 -108.09 -29.05
CA PHE A 11 62.96 -108.65 -30.33
C PHE A 11 61.99 -109.81 -30.06
N GLY A 12 60.95 -109.95 -30.87
CA GLY A 12 60.08 -111.13 -30.97
C GLY A 12 59.46 -111.22 -32.36
N ALA A 13 59.98 -112.14 -33.18
CA ALA A 13 59.78 -112.29 -34.63
C ALA A 13 58.34 -112.60 -35.11
N LEU A 14 58.01 -112.18 -36.34
CA LEU A 14 57.50 -113.11 -37.37
C LEU A 14 57.71 -112.59 -38.81
N ALA A 15 57.85 -113.55 -39.73
CA ALA A 15 58.47 -113.51 -41.04
C ALA A 15 57.69 -112.85 -42.19
N LEU A 16 58.48 -112.35 -43.17
CA LEU A 16 58.35 -112.46 -44.64
C LEU A 16 56.96 -112.38 -45.28
N SER A 17 56.73 -111.37 -46.12
CA SER A 17 56.59 -111.55 -47.59
C SER A 17 56.32 -110.23 -48.32
N THR A 18 56.87 -110.15 -49.52
CA THR A 18 56.67 -109.14 -50.56
C THR A 18 55.20 -108.90 -50.91
N ILE A 19 54.82 -107.67 -51.28
CA ILE A 19 54.21 -107.26 -52.56
C ILE A 19 53.70 -105.81 -52.42
N SER A 20 54.05 -104.99 -53.40
CA SER A 20 53.66 -103.61 -53.63
C SER A 20 52.13 -103.47 -53.86
N TYR A 21 51.50 -102.38 -53.37
CA TYR A 21 50.66 -101.46 -54.16
C TYR A 21 50.16 -100.28 -53.28
N VAL A 22 50.39 -99.08 -53.82
CA VAL A 22 49.86 -97.72 -53.57
C VAL A 22 48.84 -97.50 -52.43
N GLY A 23 49.19 -96.61 -51.50
CA GLY A 23 48.23 -95.86 -50.68
C GLY A 23 48.81 -95.28 -49.39
N CYS A 24 48.99 -93.95 -49.31
CA CYS A 24 48.48 -93.05 -48.25
C CYS A 24 49.03 -91.62 -48.42
N LYS A 25 48.16 -90.65 -48.09
CA LYS A 25 48.29 -89.18 -48.14
C LYS A 25 49.49 -88.64 -47.33
N ASP A 26 49.96 -87.45 -47.72
CA ASP A 26 50.91 -86.57 -46.99
C ASP A 26 50.36 -86.13 -45.62
N TYR A 27 50.37 -87.03 -44.63
CA TYR A 27 50.01 -86.66 -43.26
C TYR A 27 51.06 -85.77 -42.58
N ASP A 28 52.32 -85.81 -43.05
CA ASP A 28 53.41 -85.02 -42.45
C ASP A 28 53.23 -83.51 -42.71
N ASP A 29 52.84 -83.12 -43.94
CA ASP A 29 52.55 -81.71 -44.29
C ASP A 29 51.32 -81.17 -43.55
N ASP A 30 50.28 -82.00 -43.38
CA ASP A 30 49.08 -81.65 -42.60
C ASP A 30 49.42 -81.45 -41.10
N ILE A 31 50.31 -82.27 -40.54
CA ILE A 31 50.76 -82.17 -39.14
C ILE A 31 51.62 -80.92 -38.92
N ASP A 32 52.54 -80.60 -39.82
CA ASP A 32 53.34 -79.37 -39.74
C ASP A 32 52.49 -78.11 -39.89
N GLY A 33 51.48 -78.14 -40.77
CA GLY A 33 50.50 -77.07 -40.92
C GLY A 33 49.63 -76.86 -39.67
N LEU A 34 49.27 -77.93 -38.97
CA LEU A 34 48.54 -77.86 -37.69
C LEU A 34 49.43 -77.36 -36.55
N GLN A 35 50.69 -77.79 -36.47
CA GLN A 35 51.63 -77.33 -35.44
C GLN A 35 51.94 -75.83 -35.56
N GLN A 36 52.09 -75.31 -36.79
CA GLN A 36 52.24 -73.87 -37.03
C GLN A 36 51.01 -73.07 -36.57
N GLN A 37 49.80 -73.59 -36.77
CA GLN A 37 48.58 -72.94 -36.30
C GLN A 37 48.48 -72.93 -34.77
N VAL A 38 48.86 -74.04 -34.12
CA VAL A 38 48.89 -74.15 -32.65
C VAL A 38 49.89 -73.16 -32.04
N ASP A 39 51.09 -73.04 -32.61
CA ASP A 39 52.12 -72.12 -32.11
C ASP A 39 51.71 -70.65 -32.33
N ALA A 40 51.08 -70.32 -33.47
CA ALA A 40 50.56 -68.99 -33.74
C ALA A 40 49.39 -68.61 -32.82
N ASN A 41 48.49 -69.55 -32.52
CA ASN A 41 47.39 -69.34 -31.57
C ASN A 41 47.90 -69.12 -30.15
N LYS A 42 48.93 -69.89 -29.74
CA LYS A 42 49.57 -69.74 -28.43
C LYS A 42 50.20 -68.35 -28.24
N SER A 43 50.91 -67.84 -29.24
CA SER A 43 51.52 -66.49 -29.18
C SER A 43 50.47 -65.39 -28.99
N LYS A 44 49.36 -65.45 -29.75
CA LYS A 44 48.26 -64.47 -29.65
C LYS A 44 47.56 -64.51 -28.29
N ILE A 45 47.38 -65.72 -27.74
CA ILE A 45 46.82 -65.92 -26.39
C ILE A 45 47.69 -65.22 -25.32
N GLU A 46 49.01 -65.28 -25.44
CA GLU A 46 49.93 -64.61 -24.50
C GLU A 46 49.88 -63.09 -24.63
N GLU A 47 49.75 -62.54 -25.84
CA GLU A 47 49.64 -61.10 -26.09
C GLU A 47 48.33 -60.49 -25.55
N VAL A 48 47.20 -61.18 -25.73
CA VAL A 48 45.90 -60.76 -25.15
C VAL A 48 45.95 -60.79 -23.63
N ASP A 49 46.50 -61.85 -23.04
CA ASP A 49 46.61 -62.01 -21.59
C ASP A 49 47.53 -60.93 -20.97
N ALA A 50 48.61 -60.55 -21.66
CA ALA A 50 49.48 -59.47 -21.25
C ALA A 50 48.80 -58.09 -21.31
N ALA A 51 48.05 -57.81 -22.38
CA ALA A 51 47.28 -56.56 -22.51
C ALA A 51 46.21 -56.42 -21.42
N MET A 52 45.52 -57.52 -21.09
CA MET A 52 44.55 -57.57 -19.99
C MET A 52 45.21 -57.31 -18.63
N LYS A 53 46.34 -57.98 -18.33
CA LYS A 53 47.09 -57.77 -17.07
C LYS A 53 47.64 -56.35 -16.92
N ALA A 54 47.96 -55.69 -18.04
CA ALA A 54 48.43 -54.32 -18.06
C ALA A 54 47.29 -53.27 -18.02
N GLY A 55 46.02 -53.70 -17.95
CA GLY A 55 44.86 -52.79 -17.87
C GLY A 55 44.61 -51.98 -19.15
N LYS A 56 45.06 -52.46 -20.31
CA LYS A 56 44.88 -51.76 -21.59
C LYS A 56 43.45 -51.90 -22.10
N PHE A 57 42.94 -50.86 -22.75
CA PHE A 57 41.63 -50.88 -23.42
C PHE A 57 41.79 -50.66 -24.93
N ILE A 58 40.80 -51.10 -25.71
CA ILE A 58 40.77 -50.97 -27.17
C ILE A 58 40.23 -49.59 -27.53
N VAL A 59 40.99 -48.86 -28.35
CA VAL A 59 40.66 -47.53 -28.88
C VAL A 59 39.96 -47.66 -30.23
N SER A 60 40.43 -48.55 -31.10
CA SER A 60 39.84 -48.79 -32.41
C SER A 60 40.26 -50.15 -32.98
N TYR A 61 39.60 -50.59 -34.05
CA TYR A 61 40.03 -51.75 -34.83
C TYR A 61 40.06 -51.44 -36.33
N THR A 62 40.85 -52.19 -37.08
CA THR A 62 40.91 -52.12 -38.54
C THR A 62 40.89 -53.54 -39.12
N PRO A 63 40.01 -53.85 -40.09
CA PRO A 63 40.05 -55.13 -40.79
C PRO A 63 41.38 -55.33 -41.53
N VAL A 64 41.95 -56.53 -41.44
CA VAL A 64 43.15 -56.94 -42.18
C VAL A 64 42.87 -58.22 -42.97
N ALA A 65 43.79 -58.61 -43.87
CA ALA A 65 43.63 -59.85 -44.63
C ALA A 65 43.51 -61.04 -43.67
N ASN A 66 42.37 -61.74 -43.73
CA ASN A 66 42.00 -62.83 -42.84
C ASN A 66 42.02 -62.45 -41.34
N GLY A 67 41.54 -61.26 -40.92
CA GLY A 67 41.53 -60.91 -39.48
C GLY A 67 41.26 -59.44 -39.12
N TYR A 68 41.66 -59.03 -37.91
CA TYR A 68 41.58 -57.66 -37.39
C TYR A 68 42.87 -57.20 -36.70
N GLU A 69 43.19 -55.92 -36.81
CA GLU A 69 44.19 -55.24 -35.98
C GLU A 69 43.47 -54.34 -34.97
N LEU A 70 43.71 -54.54 -33.68
CA LEU A 70 43.17 -53.75 -32.57
C LEU A 70 44.22 -52.74 -32.11
N SER A 71 43.86 -51.46 -32.03
CA SER A 71 44.71 -50.42 -31.44
C SER A 71 44.35 -50.25 -29.96
N LEU A 72 45.36 -50.31 -29.09
CA LEU A 72 45.22 -50.23 -27.64
C LEU A 72 45.51 -48.81 -27.11
N SER A 73 45.11 -48.55 -25.87
CA SER A 73 45.19 -47.24 -25.20
C SER A 73 46.59 -46.64 -25.05
N ASP A 74 47.65 -47.44 -25.17
CA ASP A 74 49.05 -46.99 -25.15
C ASP A 74 49.65 -46.81 -26.56
N GLY A 75 48.82 -46.94 -27.60
CA GLY A 75 49.23 -46.89 -29.00
C GLY A 75 49.81 -48.20 -29.54
N SER A 76 49.93 -49.26 -28.72
CA SER A 76 50.32 -50.58 -29.21
C SER A 76 49.18 -51.24 -29.99
N LYS A 77 49.53 -52.22 -30.83
CA LYS A 77 48.59 -52.90 -31.74
C LYS A 77 48.60 -54.40 -31.51
N LEU A 78 47.43 -55.02 -31.57
CA LEU A 78 47.23 -56.46 -31.43
C LEU A 78 46.55 -57.00 -32.70
N THR A 79 47.18 -57.94 -33.40
CA THR A 79 46.63 -58.50 -34.64
C THR A 79 46.04 -59.90 -34.40
N ILE A 80 44.76 -60.06 -34.73
CA ILE A 80 44.00 -61.30 -34.64
C ILE A 80 43.71 -61.78 -36.06
N THR A 81 44.45 -62.77 -36.56
CA THR A 81 44.18 -63.42 -37.86
C THR A 81 43.48 -64.76 -37.72
N ASN A 82 42.57 -65.07 -38.64
CA ASN A 82 41.96 -66.36 -38.93
C ASN A 82 43.02 -67.36 -39.44
N GLY A 83 42.79 -68.66 -39.22
CA GLY A 83 43.53 -69.72 -39.90
C GLY A 83 43.18 -69.79 -41.40
N LYS A 84 44.01 -70.47 -42.21
CA LYS A 84 43.68 -70.78 -43.62
C LYS A 84 42.50 -71.78 -43.68
N ASP A 85 41.55 -71.57 -44.59
CA ASP A 85 40.35 -72.39 -44.77
C ASP A 85 40.66 -73.89 -44.85
N GLY A 86 39.87 -74.71 -44.13
CA GLY A 86 39.71 -76.13 -44.42
C GLY A 86 38.63 -76.35 -45.49
N GLU A 87 38.77 -77.36 -46.36
CA GLU A 87 37.82 -77.62 -47.45
C GLU A 87 36.34 -77.75 -46.98
N ASN A 88 35.45 -77.13 -47.77
CA ASN A 88 34.01 -76.87 -47.55
C ASN A 88 33.18 -77.91 -46.76
N GLY A 89 32.48 -77.40 -45.73
CA GLY A 89 31.22 -77.92 -45.17
C GLY A 89 30.10 -76.86 -45.23
N GLN A 90 28.83 -77.27 -45.16
CA GLN A 90 27.57 -76.51 -45.35
C GLN A 90 27.46 -75.10 -44.69
N PRO A 91 26.57 -74.20 -45.19
CA PRO A 91 26.67 -72.75 -44.99
C PRO A 91 26.43 -72.29 -43.54
N GLY A 92 27.50 -71.85 -42.88
CA GLY A 92 27.50 -70.80 -41.85
C GLY A 92 27.75 -69.43 -42.50
N LEU A 93 27.64 -68.32 -41.74
CA LEU A 93 27.81 -66.93 -42.22
C LEU A 93 28.81 -66.87 -43.39
N ASN A 94 28.34 -66.45 -44.58
CA ASN A 94 29.13 -66.35 -45.80
C ASN A 94 30.53 -65.81 -45.45
N GLY A 95 31.58 -66.53 -45.86
CA GLY A 95 32.98 -66.38 -45.44
C GLY A 95 33.69 -65.05 -45.71
N GLU A 96 33.01 -63.92 -45.54
CA GLU A 96 33.61 -62.60 -45.36
C GLU A 96 33.81 -62.34 -43.86
N THR A 97 35.00 -61.90 -43.50
CA THR A 97 35.39 -61.65 -42.11
C THR A 97 34.69 -60.37 -41.62
N VAL A 98 33.54 -60.49 -40.92
CA VAL A 98 32.82 -59.34 -40.33
C VAL A 98 32.59 -59.53 -38.82
N ILE A 99 32.86 -58.49 -38.01
CA ILE A 99 32.60 -58.46 -36.55
C ILE A 99 31.11 -58.16 -36.34
N PRO A 100 30.34 -59.06 -35.70
CA PRO A 100 28.96 -58.77 -35.31
C PRO A 100 28.92 -57.69 -34.21
N LYS A 101 28.16 -56.61 -34.43
CA LYS A 101 27.92 -55.56 -33.43
C LYS A 101 26.54 -55.72 -32.81
N PHE A 102 26.46 -55.72 -31.49
CA PHE A 102 25.19 -55.85 -30.78
C PHE A 102 24.79 -54.54 -30.10
N LYS A 103 23.51 -54.19 -30.25
CA LYS A 103 22.89 -53.08 -29.53
C LYS A 103 21.49 -53.44 -29.06
N VAL A 104 20.93 -52.58 -28.21
CA VAL A 104 19.53 -52.66 -27.81
C VAL A 104 18.71 -51.66 -28.64
N SER A 105 17.62 -52.13 -29.22
CA SER A 105 16.67 -51.28 -29.94
C SER A 105 15.84 -50.43 -28.97
N SER A 106 15.21 -49.37 -29.48
CA SER A 106 14.31 -48.52 -28.68
C SER A 106 13.08 -49.26 -28.11
N ASP A 107 12.73 -50.43 -28.67
CA ASP A 107 11.68 -51.32 -28.18
C ASP A 107 12.19 -52.44 -27.25
N ASN A 108 13.42 -52.30 -26.72
CA ASN A 108 14.05 -53.19 -25.72
C ASN A 108 14.33 -54.62 -26.21
N TYR A 109 14.71 -54.80 -27.47
CA TYR A 109 15.17 -56.10 -27.99
C TYR A 109 16.61 -55.99 -28.49
N TRP A 110 17.34 -57.11 -28.42
CA TRP A 110 18.68 -57.17 -28.98
C TRP A 110 18.63 -57.13 -30.51
N GLN A 111 19.53 -56.33 -31.08
CA GLN A 111 19.79 -56.28 -32.51
C GLN A 111 21.26 -56.55 -32.80
N VAL A 112 21.53 -57.20 -33.92
CA VAL A 112 22.87 -57.49 -34.43
C VAL A 112 23.05 -56.79 -35.77
N SER A 113 24.25 -56.24 -35.99
CA SER A 113 24.72 -55.81 -37.30
C SER A 113 25.85 -56.71 -37.76
N THR A 114 25.77 -57.17 -39.00
CA THR A 114 26.80 -57.97 -39.69
C THR A 114 27.45 -57.20 -40.84
N ASP A 115 27.26 -55.88 -40.91
CA ASP A 115 27.75 -54.99 -41.96
C ASP A 115 28.45 -53.72 -41.43
N ASP A 116 29.08 -53.87 -40.25
CA ASP A 116 29.83 -52.84 -39.53
C ASP A 116 28.96 -51.69 -38.97
N GLY A 117 27.68 -51.94 -38.70
CA GLY A 117 26.75 -51.01 -38.08
C GLY A 117 25.90 -50.21 -39.07
N LYS A 118 25.89 -50.57 -40.37
CA LYS A 118 25.07 -49.89 -41.38
C LYS A 118 23.61 -50.31 -41.30
N THR A 119 23.35 -51.58 -41.04
CA THR A 119 22.01 -52.14 -40.80
C THR A 119 22.01 -53.02 -39.56
N TYR A 120 20.87 -53.07 -38.86
CA TYR A 120 20.69 -53.85 -37.64
C TYR A 120 19.41 -54.68 -37.76
N GLU A 121 19.53 -55.97 -37.51
CA GLU A 121 18.43 -56.94 -37.50
C GLU A 121 18.18 -57.46 -36.08
N TYR A 122 16.95 -57.88 -35.78
CA TYR A 122 16.65 -58.43 -34.45
C TYR A 122 17.34 -59.78 -34.24
N VAL A 123 17.94 -59.95 -33.06
CA VAL A 123 18.49 -61.25 -32.64
C VAL A 123 17.35 -62.19 -32.30
N LEU A 124 17.39 -63.39 -32.85
CA LEU A 124 16.37 -64.43 -32.65
C LEU A 124 16.92 -65.59 -31.81
N ASP A 125 16.09 -66.13 -30.91
CA ASP A 125 16.38 -67.36 -30.17
C ASP A 125 16.29 -68.62 -31.08
N ALA A 126 16.57 -69.78 -30.50
CA ALA A 126 16.50 -71.07 -31.22
C ALA A 126 15.10 -71.41 -31.78
N ASP A 127 14.04 -70.81 -31.24
CA ASP A 127 12.64 -71.00 -31.64
C ASP A 127 12.15 -69.92 -32.62
N GLY A 128 13.00 -68.94 -32.96
CA GLY A 128 12.70 -67.86 -33.90
C GLY A 128 12.04 -66.62 -33.29
N ASN A 129 12.00 -66.48 -31.96
CA ASN A 129 11.45 -65.30 -31.28
C ASN A 129 12.53 -64.23 -31.03
N LYS A 130 12.13 -62.95 -30.99
CA LYS A 130 13.04 -61.84 -30.66
C LYS A 130 13.59 -61.97 -29.23
N VAL A 131 14.90 -61.82 -29.06
CA VAL A 131 15.56 -61.86 -27.75
C VAL A 131 15.38 -60.52 -27.02
N ASN A 132 14.64 -60.54 -25.91
CA ASN A 132 14.37 -59.35 -25.09
C ASN A 132 15.65 -58.91 -24.35
N ALA A 133 15.94 -57.62 -24.36
CA ALA A 133 17.10 -57.03 -23.68
C ALA A 133 16.86 -56.71 -22.21
N THR A 134 15.61 -56.80 -21.75
CA THR A 134 15.20 -56.71 -20.35
C THR A 134 14.68 -58.07 -19.89
N GLY A 135 15.12 -58.53 -18.71
CA GLY A 135 14.66 -59.81 -18.14
C GLY A 135 13.13 -59.89 -18.03
N LYS A 136 12.58 -61.09 -17.84
CA LYS A 136 11.12 -61.26 -17.63
C LYS A 136 10.65 -60.31 -16.52
N LYS A 137 9.57 -59.55 -16.79
CA LYS A 137 8.87 -58.75 -15.79
C LYS A 137 8.55 -59.63 -14.57
N GLY A 138 9.07 -59.28 -13.39
CA GLY A 138 8.75 -59.97 -12.14
C GLY A 138 7.24 -60.00 -11.92
N GLU A 139 6.73 -61.06 -11.30
CA GLU A 139 5.31 -61.13 -10.94
C GLU A 139 4.94 -59.95 -10.03
N GLN A 140 3.78 -59.35 -10.27
CA GLN A 140 3.29 -58.24 -9.47
C GLN A 140 3.07 -58.71 -8.02
N GLY A 141 3.79 -58.10 -7.07
CA GLY A 141 3.57 -58.35 -5.64
C GLY A 141 2.18 -57.89 -5.18
N GLU A 142 1.66 -58.49 -4.10
CA GLU A 142 0.40 -58.08 -3.48
C GLU A 142 0.43 -56.61 -3.01
N PRO A 143 -0.73 -55.91 -2.97
CA PRO A 143 -0.79 -54.50 -2.57
C PRO A 143 -0.13 -54.24 -1.20
N GLY A 144 0.87 -53.36 -1.16
CA GLY A 144 1.53 -52.90 0.07
C GLY A 144 2.90 -53.52 0.37
N LYS A 145 3.42 -54.42 -0.48
CA LYS A 145 4.84 -54.80 -0.48
C LYS A 145 5.45 -54.58 -1.88
N PRO A 146 6.66 -54.02 -2.01
CA PRO A 146 7.37 -54.03 -3.29
C PRO A 146 7.51 -55.49 -3.76
N GLY A 147 7.11 -55.79 -4.99
CA GLY A 147 7.47 -57.06 -5.63
C GLY A 147 8.99 -57.17 -5.73
N GLU A 148 9.54 -58.39 -5.72
CA GLU A 148 10.98 -58.55 -5.92
C GLU A 148 11.37 -57.85 -7.24
N PRO A 149 12.42 -56.99 -7.23
CA PRO A 149 12.96 -56.43 -8.46
C PRO A 149 13.24 -57.58 -9.43
N GLY A 150 12.74 -57.50 -10.66
CA GLY A 150 13.09 -58.48 -11.67
C GLY A 150 14.62 -58.55 -11.79
N GLN A 151 15.18 -59.76 -11.83
CA GLN A 151 16.62 -59.92 -12.03
C GLN A 151 17.01 -59.20 -13.32
N ASP A 152 17.88 -58.20 -13.18
CA ASP A 152 18.48 -57.48 -14.28
C ASP A 152 19.18 -58.51 -15.16
N ALA A 153 18.73 -58.65 -16.41
CA ALA A 153 19.52 -59.37 -17.39
C ALA A 153 20.70 -58.46 -17.73
N SER A 154 21.73 -58.47 -16.88
CA SER A 154 23.08 -58.12 -17.29
C SER A 154 23.53 -59.18 -18.31
N ALA A 155 22.89 -59.15 -19.48
CA ALA A 155 22.97 -60.21 -20.46
C ALA A 155 24.30 -60.06 -21.19
N ASN A 156 25.35 -60.59 -20.57
CA ASN A 156 26.66 -60.73 -21.19
C ASN A 156 26.48 -61.45 -22.52
N VAL A 157 26.99 -60.85 -23.59
CA VAL A 157 27.15 -61.55 -24.88
C VAL A 157 28.37 -62.46 -24.75
N SER A 158 28.18 -63.75 -24.96
CA SER A 158 29.24 -64.78 -24.89
C SER A 158 29.09 -65.75 -26.05
N ILE A 159 30.06 -66.64 -26.24
CA ILE A 159 29.98 -67.72 -27.24
C ILE A 159 30.02 -69.06 -26.52
N ASN A 160 29.00 -69.91 -26.72
CA ASN A 160 28.98 -71.22 -26.09
C ASN A 160 29.90 -72.23 -26.79
N LYS A 161 30.08 -73.40 -26.16
CA LYS A 161 30.97 -74.47 -26.62
C LYS A 161 30.63 -74.99 -28.03
N ASP A 162 29.38 -74.84 -28.46
CA ASP A 162 28.88 -75.27 -29.76
C ASP A 162 28.96 -74.16 -30.82
N GLY A 163 29.50 -72.99 -30.45
CA GLY A 163 29.72 -71.84 -31.33
C GLY A 163 28.56 -70.86 -31.44
N TYR A 164 27.46 -71.07 -30.72
CA TYR A 164 26.35 -70.13 -30.74
C TYR A 164 26.64 -68.91 -29.87
N ILE A 165 26.27 -67.72 -30.36
CA ILE A 165 26.26 -66.51 -29.56
C ILE A 165 25.14 -66.65 -28.53
N VAL A 166 25.46 -66.42 -27.27
CA VAL A 166 24.54 -66.48 -26.14
C VAL A 166 24.44 -65.09 -25.53
N ILE A 167 23.20 -64.65 -25.32
CA ILE A 167 22.89 -63.37 -24.68
C ILE A 167 22.23 -63.68 -23.34
N GLY A 168 22.95 -63.48 -22.24
CA GLY A 168 22.51 -63.94 -20.92
C GLY A 168 22.39 -65.48 -20.90
N ASP A 169 21.19 -66.00 -20.66
CA ASP A 169 20.90 -67.45 -20.71
C ASP A 169 20.30 -67.91 -22.05
N VAL A 170 20.08 -66.99 -23.00
CA VAL A 170 19.41 -67.28 -24.27
C VAL A 170 20.42 -67.67 -25.34
N VAL A 171 20.34 -68.92 -25.81
CA VAL A 171 21.09 -69.38 -26.99
C VAL A 171 20.43 -68.81 -28.24
N THR A 172 21.16 -67.97 -28.96
CA THR A 172 20.65 -67.34 -30.18
C THR A 172 20.82 -68.26 -31.38
N SER A 173 20.14 -67.94 -32.48
CA SER A 173 20.31 -68.59 -33.78
C SER A 173 21.64 -68.24 -34.48
N LEU A 174 22.41 -67.28 -33.96
CA LEU A 174 23.67 -66.83 -34.53
C LEU A 174 24.81 -67.79 -34.14
N LYS A 175 25.52 -68.33 -35.12
CA LYS A 175 26.59 -69.31 -34.93
C LYS A 175 27.91 -68.82 -35.53
N THR A 176 28.97 -68.96 -34.75
CA THR A 176 30.36 -68.72 -35.11
C THR A 176 31.11 -70.06 -35.17
N ASP A 177 32.16 -70.15 -35.98
CA ASP A 177 33.06 -71.30 -35.94
C ASP A 177 34.04 -71.12 -34.78
N THR A 178 33.95 -71.97 -33.75
CA THR A 178 34.80 -71.89 -32.54
C THR A 178 36.28 -72.17 -32.81
N LYS A 179 36.61 -72.67 -34.01
CA LYS A 179 37.99 -72.89 -34.47
C LYS A 179 38.62 -71.66 -35.14
N VAL A 180 37.82 -70.62 -35.39
CA VAL A 180 38.27 -69.35 -35.97
C VAL A 180 38.20 -68.26 -34.89
N PRO A 181 39.25 -67.44 -34.73
CA PRO A 181 39.20 -66.24 -33.89
C PRO A 181 37.97 -65.37 -34.18
N SER A 182 37.19 -65.03 -33.16
CA SER A 182 36.03 -64.15 -33.30
C SER A 182 36.04 -63.02 -32.28
N ILE A 183 35.55 -61.84 -32.68
CA ILE A 183 35.38 -60.70 -31.78
C ILE A 183 33.91 -60.30 -31.81
N VAL A 184 33.35 -60.04 -30.64
CA VAL A 184 31.99 -59.55 -30.45
C VAL A 184 32.04 -58.28 -29.61
N ILE A 185 31.34 -57.23 -30.05
CA ILE A 185 31.28 -55.95 -29.34
C ILE A 185 29.91 -55.79 -28.70
N ASN A 186 29.90 -55.56 -27.39
CA ASN A 186 28.74 -55.06 -26.65
C ASN A 186 28.87 -53.54 -26.52
N GLU A 187 28.11 -52.80 -27.33
CA GLU A 187 28.15 -51.33 -27.36
C GLU A 187 27.50 -50.68 -26.13
N VAL A 188 26.63 -51.41 -25.41
CA VAL A 188 25.94 -50.91 -24.21
C VAL A 188 26.91 -50.81 -23.04
N ASP A 189 27.76 -51.82 -22.89
CA ASP A 189 28.73 -51.91 -21.79
C ASP A 189 30.15 -51.45 -22.19
N GLY A 190 30.37 -51.17 -23.48
CA GLY A 190 31.69 -50.87 -24.02
C GLY A 190 32.68 -52.02 -23.82
N LEU A 191 32.26 -53.26 -24.14
CA LEU A 191 33.03 -54.48 -23.91
C LEU A 191 33.31 -55.22 -25.23
N TYR A 192 34.57 -55.61 -25.43
CA TYR A 192 35.02 -56.51 -26.49
C TYR A 192 35.19 -57.92 -25.92
N VAL A 193 34.44 -58.89 -26.46
CA VAL A 193 34.57 -60.31 -26.16
C VAL A 193 35.29 -60.98 -27.31
N ILE A 194 36.50 -61.48 -27.04
CA ILE A 194 37.41 -62.07 -28.02
C ILE A 194 37.50 -63.57 -27.72
N THR A 195 37.19 -64.41 -28.71
CA THR A 195 37.34 -65.87 -28.61
C THR A 195 38.53 -66.30 -29.46
N LEU A 196 39.51 -66.94 -28.83
CA LEU A 196 40.70 -67.51 -29.47
C LEU A 196 40.84 -68.97 -29.04
N ASP A 197 40.90 -69.89 -30.01
CA ASP A 197 41.07 -71.34 -29.77
C ASP A 197 40.05 -71.91 -28.74
N GLY A 198 38.78 -71.51 -28.88
CA GLY A 198 37.70 -71.90 -27.96
C GLY A 198 37.74 -71.28 -26.56
N LYS A 199 38.68 -70.37 -26.26
CA LYS A 199 38.77 -69.64 -24.99
C LYS A 199 38.32 -68.19 -25.13
N GLU A 200 37.54 -67.71 -24.15
CA GLU A 200 36.99 -66.35 -24.11
C GLU A 200 37.91 -65.39 -23.33
N TYR A 201 38.10 -64.18 -23.89
CA TYR A 201 38.83 -63.05 -23.32
C TYR A 201 37.96 -61.80 -23.38
N LYS A 202 37.99 -60.97 -22.33
CA LYS A 202 37.16 -59.76 -22.20
C LYS A 202 38.04 -58.53 -22.08
N MET A 203 37.88 -57.55 -22.97
CA MET A 203 38.63 -56.29 -23.00
C MET A 203 37.71 -55.08 -23.05
N LEU A 204 38.11 -53.97 -22.41
CA LEU A 204 37.31 -52.75 -22.36
C LEU A 204 37.46 -51.92 -23.64
N ALA A 205 36.41 -51.20 -24.01
CA ALA A 205 36.45 -50.11 -24.97
C ALA A 205 36.86 -48.79 -24.28
N GLU A 206 37.42 -47.86 -25.04
CA GLU A 206 37.55 -46.46 -24.61
C GLU A 206 36.17 -45.91 -24.18
N GLY A 207 36.10 -45.29 -23.00
CA GLY A 207 34.86 -44.76 -22.44
C GLY A 207 33.98 -45.76 -21.66
N SER A 208 34.38 -47.04 -21.51
CA SER A 208 33.61 -48.04 -20.77
C SER A 208 33.64 -47.83 -19.24
N ALA A 209 32.49 -48.01 -18.59
CA ALA A 209 32.31 -48.03 -17.14
C ALA A 209 32.25 -49.45 -16.54
N TYR A 210 32.47 -50.49 -17.36
CA TYR A 210 32.21 -51.90 -17.01
C TYR A 210 32.97 -52.37 -15.75
N ASN A 211 34.11 -51.76 -15.41
CA ASN A 211 34.92 -52.07 -14.22
C ASN A 211 35.27 -50.85 -13.34
N GLY A 212 34.46 -49.80 -13.28
CA GLY A 212 34.77 -48.61 -12.47
C GLY A 212 35.00 -47.34 -13.27
N LEU A 213 35.42 -46.27 -12.58
CA LEU A 213 35.85 -45.02 -13.22
C LEU A 213 37.33 -45.07 -13.63
N GLN A 214 37.65 -44.50 -14.79
CA GLN A 214 39.03 -44.40 -15.29
C GLN A 214 39.85 -43.36 -14.50
N SER A 215 39.25 -42.20 -14.21
CA SER A 215 39.90 -41.16 -13.42
C SER A 215 38.89 -40.18 -12.82
N ILE A 216 39.24 -39.64 -11.67
CA ILE A 216 38.56 -38.49 -11.06
C ILE A 216 39.61 -37.54 -10.49
N ILE A 217 39.49 -36.25 -10.77
CA ILE A 217 40.47 -35.22 -10.42
C ILE A 217 39.74 -33.99 -9.86
N TYR A 218 40.13 -33.48 -8.71
CA TYR A 218 39.64 -32.25 -8.11
C TYR A 218 39.92 -31.04 -9.02
N ARG A 219 38.93 -30.16 -9.13
CA ARG A 219 39.09 -28.87 -9.79
C ARG A 219 39.27 -27.80 -8.73
N ARG A 220 40.45 -27.19 -8.76
CA ARG A 220 40.83 -26.08 -7.89
C ARG A 220 39.82 -24.94 -7.95
N GLN A 221 39.52 -24.37 -6.79
CA GLN A 221 38.66 -23.21 -6.61
C GLN A 221 39.44 -21.90 -6.65
N ALA A 222 40.75 -21.94 -6.38
CA ALA A 222 41.65 -20.79 -6.46
C ALA A 222 42.87 -21.09 -7.34
N ALA A 223 43.51 -20.03 -7.82
CA ALA A 223 44.74 -20.12 -8.60
C ALA A 223 45.97 -20.48 -7.74
N ASP A 224 46.01 -20.01 -6.49
CA ASP A 224 47.07 -20.29 -5.51
C ASP A 224 46.67 -21.45 -4.58
N ASP A 225 47.55 -22.45 -4.47
CA ASP A 225 47.47 -23.59 -3.55
C ASP A 225 47.20 -23.18 -2.10
N ARG A 226 47.68 -22.00 -1.67
CA ARG A 226 47.49 -21.50 -0.30
C ARG A 226 46.06 -21.07 -0.01
N GLU A 227 45.29 -20.73 -1.03
CA GLU A 227 43.91 -20.22 -0.89
C GLU A 227 42.86 -21.19 -1.46
N ASP A 228 43.29 -22.27 -2.11
CA ASP A 228 42.45 -23.32 -2.69
C ASP A 228 41.88 -24.26 -1.61
N PHE A 229 40.82 -23.79 -0.94
CA PHE A 229 40.05 -24.53 0.06
C PHE A 229 38.59 -24.64 -0.33
N VAL A 230 38.05 -25.85 -0.26
CA VAL A 230 36.61 -26.08 -0.13
C VAL A 230 36.18 -25.65 1.27
N ARG A 231 35.24 -24.71 1.36
CA ARG A 231 34.84 -24.10 2.64
C ARG A 231 33.47 -24.57 3.10
N SER A 232 33.34 -24.80 4.40
CA SER A 232 32.06 -24.92 5.10
C SER A 232 31.91 -23.74 6.04
N ILE A 233 30.99 -22.83 5.74
CA ILE A 233 30.81 -21.61 6.52
C ILE A 233 29.59 -21.79 7.42
N GLY A 234 29.81 -21.79 8.73
CA GLY A 234 28.76 -21.71 9.73
C GLY A 234 28.51 -20.25 10.11
N LEU A 235 27.35 -19.72 9.74
CA LEU A 235 26.92 -18.38 10.15
C LEU A 235 26.27 -18.47 11.52
N MET A 236 26.96 -17.97 12.54
CA MET A 236 26.55 -17.99 13.94
C MET A 236 25.96 -16.64 14.33
N SER A 237 25.01 -16.60 15.27
CA SER A 237 24.40 -15.34 15.71
C SER A 237 25.39 -14.39 16.41
N SER A 238 26.48 -14.93 16.98
CA SER A 238 27.58 -14.15 17.54
C SER A 238 28.86 -14.98 17.70
N ASN A 239 29.90 -14.35 18.22
CA ASN A 239 31.16 -15.02 18.57
C ASN A 239 31.08 -15.88 19.86
N ASP A 240 29.97 -15.84 20.61
CA ASP A 240 29.77 -16.67 21.80
C ASP A 240 29.91 -18.17 21.47
N PRO A 241 30.60 -18.98 22.32
CA PRO A 241 30.63 -20.43 22.18
C PRO A 241 29.25 -21.11 22.11
N GLU A 242 28.24 -20.56 22.79
CA GLU A 242 26.86 -21.08 22.83
C GLU A 242 25.92 -20.37 21.83
N ALA A 243 26.49 -19.60 20.87
CA ALA A 243 25.70 -18.89 19.86
C ALA A 243 24.87 -19.84 19.00
N GLU A 244 23.69 -19.38 18.59
CA GLU A 244 22.82 -20.12 17.68
C GLU A 244 23.44 -20.16 16.27
N LEU A 245 23.43 -21.33 15.62
CA LEU A 245 23.74 -21.47 14.21
C LEU A 245 22.54 -20.96 13.38
N LEU A 246 22.74 -19.86 12.67
CA LEU A 246 21.72 -19.21 11.85
C LEU A 246 21.58 -19.90 10.49
N ALA A 247 22.69 -20.21 9.83
CA ALA A 247 22.73 -20.88 8.53
C ALA A 247 24.07 -21.58 8.30
N THR A 248 24.12 -22.51 7.35
CA THR A 248 25.37 -23.16 6.92
C THR A 248 25.46 -23.12 5.41
N SER A 249 26.62 -22.78 4.88
CA SER A 249 26.84 -22.86 3.44
C SER A 249 27.00 -24.30 2.97
N ALA A 250 26.52 -24.59 1.77
CA ALA A 250 26.82 -25.85 1.10
C ALA A 250 28.32 -25.91 0.82
N SER A 251 29.01 -26.88 1.41
CA SER A 251 30.38 -27.19 1.04
C SER A 251 30.37 -27.94 -0.29
N VAL A 252 30.74 -27.26 -1.36
CA VAL A 252 30.71 -27.83 -2.71
C VAL A 252 32.12 -27.99 -3.23
N ALA A 253 32.43 -29.18 -3.74
CA ALA A 253 33.65 -29.42 -4.50
C ALA A 253 33.29 -29.87 -5.92
N THR A 254 34.12 -29.47 -6.89
CA THR A 254 33.96 -29.92 -8.28
C THR A 254 35.11 -30.80 -8.71
N PHE A 255 34.81 -31.80 -9.51
CA PHE A 255 35.75 -32.82 -9.97
C PHE A 255 35.59 -33.01 -11.47
N LYS A 256 36.69 -33.33 -12.14
CA LYS A 256 36.70 -33.78 -13.52
C LYS A 256 36.75 -35.31 -13.55
N VAL A 257 35.78 -35.92 -14.22
CA VAL A 257 35.50 -37.35 -14.17
C VAL A 257 35.60 -37.94 -15.58
N TRP A 258 36.22 -39.13 -15.68
CA TRP A 258 36.21 -39.95 -16.88
C TRP A 258 35.91 -41.42 -16.57
N PRO A 259 35.09 -42.07 -17.41
CA PRO A 259 34.43 -41.53 -18.60
C PRO A 259 33.27 -40.56 -18.24
N THR A 260 32.91 -39.66 -19.16
CA THR A 260 31.81 -38.70 -18.95
C THR A 260 30.42 -39.33 -19.04
N THR A 261 30.36 -40.61 -19.40
CA THR A 261 29.17 -41.46 -19.49
C THR A 261 28.81 -42.13 -18.15
N LEU A 262 29.43 -41.73 -17.04
CA LEU A 262 29.12 -42.22 -15.70
C LEU A 262 27.62 -42.05 -15.36
N ASP A 263 26.98 -43.15 -14.97
CA ASP A 263 25.64 -43.15 -14.39
C ASP A 263 25.72 -42.82 -12.89
N LEU A 264 25.35 -41.58 -12.53
CA LEU A 264 25.38 -41.09 -11.15
C LEU A 264 24.43 -41.88 -10.23
N GLY A 265 23.38 -42.51 -10.76
CA GLY A 265 22.42 -43.30 -9.98
C GLY A 265 22.96 -44.66 -9.54
N LYS A 266 24.00 -45.16 -10.21
CA LYS A 266 24.70 -46.42 -9.87
C LYS A 266 25.98 -46.20 -9.06
N ALA A 267 26.42 -44.95 -8.91
CA ALA A 267 27.64 -44.59 -8.22
C ALA A 267 27.39 -44.35 -6.73
N VAL A 268 28.31 -44.82 -5.89
CA VAL A 268 28.35 -44.50 -4.45
C VAL A 268 29.50 -43.54 -4.21
N PHE A 269 29.20 -42.40 -3.58
CA PHE A 269 30.16 -41.34 -3.28
C PHE A 269 30.51 -41.35 -1.79
N ALA A 270 31.80 -41.25 -1.46
CA ALA A 270 32.26 -41.19 -0.09
C ALA A 270 33.53 -40.34 0.05
N PHE A 271 33.70 -39.72 1.22
CA PHE A 271 34.96 -39.06 1.61
C PHE A 271 35.64 -39.93 2.66
N THR A 272 36.30 -41.00 2.21
CA THR A 272 36.82 -42.05 3.10
C THR A 272 38.15 -41.65 3.75
N ASP A 273 38.96 -40.83 3.06
CA ASP A 273 40.26 -40.37 3.54
C ASP A 273 40.22 -38.86 3.80
N THR A 274 40.05 -38.46 5.06
CA THR A 274 40.07 -37.06 5.50
C THR A 274 40.97 -36.91 6.73
N TYR A 275 41.93 -35.99 6.70
CA TYR A 275 42.86 -35.81 7.82
C TYR A 275 43.43 -34.39 7.97
N LYS A 276 43.73 -34.03 9.23
CA LYS A 276 44.59 -32.90 9.62
C LYS A 276 46.07 -33.31 9.64
N THR A 277 46.36 -34.45 10.30
CA THR A 277 47.59 -35.25 10.23
C THR A 277 47.23 -36.71 10.54
N ARG A 278 47.04 -37.57 9.53
CA ARG A 278 46.75 -39.03 9.62
C ARG A 278 45.96 -39.47 10.88
N ALA A 279 44.71 -39.08 11.02
CA ALA A 279 43.81 -39.54 12.10
C ALA A 279 42.52 -40.15 11.55
N LEU A 280 41.92 -41.06 12.31
CA LEU A 280 41.27 -42.30 11.86
C LEU A 280 39.72 -42.26 11.91
N VAL A 281 39.08 -41.13 11.56
CA VAL A 281 37.61 -41.01 11.49
C VAL A 281 37.23 -40.12 10.29
N PRO A 282 36.23 -40.47 9.45
CA PRO A 282 35.82 -39.60 8.35
C PRO A 282 35.18 -38.32 8.90
N ALA A 283 35.78 -37.18 8.56
CA ALA A 283 35.33 -35.85 9.00
C ALA A 283 34.48 -35.12 7.96
N LEU A 284 34.40 -35.66 6.74
CA LEU A 284 33.48 -35.22 5.69
C LEU A 284 32.54 -36.37 5.32
N LYS A 285 31.28 -36.04 5.05
CA LYS A 285 30.29 -36.99 4.54
C LYS A 285 29.66 -36.43 3.27
N TYR A 286 29.40 -37.31 2.32
CA TYR A 286 28.66 -36.99 1.11
C TYR A 286 27.20 -36.69 1.46
N VAL A 287 26.66 -35.64 0.86
CA VAL A 287 25.22 -35.35 0.93
C VAL A 287 24.51 -36.20 -0.11
N GLU A 288 23.70 -37.14 0.32
CA GLU A 288 23.00 -38.08 -0.56
C GLU A 288 22.20 -37.36 -1.65
N GLY A 289 22.35 -37.80 -2.90
CA GLY A 289 21.71 -37.18 -4.07
C GLY A 289 22.29 -35.84 -4.54
N SER A 290 23.34 -35.30 -3.90
CA SER A 290 23.92 -34.01 -4.29
C SER A 290 24.82 -34.06 -5.54
N ALA A 291 25.25 -35.25 -5.95
CA ALA A 291 26.07 -35.43 -7.15
C ALA A 291 25.31 -34.96 -8.40
N LYS A 292 25.84 -33.94 -9.08
CA LYS A 292 25.25 -33.37 -10.28
C LYS A 292 26.30 -33.03 -11.33
N TRP A 293 25.98 -33.27 -12.60
CA TRP A 293 26.79 -32.76 -13.70
C TRP A 293 26.64 -31.25 -13.80
N VAL A 294 27.75 -30.52 -13.66
CA VAL A 294 27.84 -29.10 -14.02
C VAL A 294 27.99 -28.96 -15.53
N ASP A 295 28.84 -29.79 -16.13
CA ASP A 295 28.95 -29.96 -17.58
C ASP A 295 29.31 -31.43 -17.87
N ASN A 296 28.32 -32.22 -18.29
CA ASN A 296 28.50 -33.63 -18.62
C ASN A 296 29.37 -33.85 -19.87
N ARG A 297 29.46 -32.88 -20.79
CA ARG A 297 30.32 -33.01 -21.99
C ARG A 297 31.79 -32.85 -21.61
N GLN A 298 32.08 -32.02 -20.61
CA GLN A 298 33.43 -31.82 -20.09
C GLN A 298 33.78 -32.74 -18.91
N GLY A 299 32.82 -33.53 -18.44
CA GLY A 299 33.00 -34.43 -17.29
C GLY A 299 33.09 -33.69 -15.96
N ILE A 300 32.47 -32.52 -15.80
CA ILE A 300 32.54 -31.74 -14.56
C ILE A 300 31.39 -32.17 -13.63
N LEU A 301 31.75 -32.88 -12.57
CA LEU A 301 30.88 -33.32 -11.49
C LEU A 301 30.97 -32.34 -10.31
N SER A 302 29.84 -32.00 -9.71
CA SER A 302 29.75 -31.28 -8.44
C SER A 302 29.17 -32.21 -7.38
N VAL A 303 29.74 -32.19 -6.18
CA VAL A 303 29.23 -32.91 -5.02
C VAL A 303 29.17 -31.99 -3.81
N ASN A 304 28.15 -32.16 -2.97
CA ASN A 304 28.06 -31.46 -1.70
C ASN A 304 28.55 -32.37 -0.58
N MET A 305 29.13 -31.75 0.44
CA MET A 305 29.60 -32.44 1.64
C MET A 305 29.13 -31.72 2.89
N ILE A 306 29.05 -32.47 3.98
CA ILE A 306 28.88 -31.96 5.33
C ILE A 306 30.10 -32.35 6.16
N SER A 307 30.53 -31.45 7.03
CA SER A 307 31.63 -31.72 7.96
C SER A 307 31.12 -32.10 9.35
N GLU A 308 31.77 -33.09 9.96
CA GLU A 308 31.60 -33.44 11.37
C GLU A 308 32.96 -33.49 12.06
N ASN A 309 33.07 -32.92 13.26
CA ASN A 309 34.30 -32.91 14.06
C ASN A 309 35.52 -32.26 13.38
N ILE A 310 35.29 -31.31 12.45
CA ILE A 310 36.33 -30.44 11.88
C ILE A 310 36.55 -29.25 12.82
N GLU A 311 37.80 -28.97 13.18
CA GLU A 311 38.15 -27.75 13.90
C GLU A 311 38.02 -26.52 12.99
N VAL A 312 37.36 -25.48 13.51
CA VAL A 312 37.25 -24.17 12.83
C VAL A 312 38.65 -23.60 12.59
N ASP A 313 38.82 -23.01 11.41
CA ASP A 313 40.05 -22.38 10.94
C ASP A 313 41.29 -23.28 10.84
N LYS A 314 41.10 -24.59 10.76
CA LYS A 314 42.19 -25.56 10.53
C LYS A 314 42.07 -26.20 9.14
N PRO A 315 43.18 -26.31 8.40
CA PRO A 315 43.18 -26.99 7.12
C PRO A 315 43.14 -28.51 7.31
N TYR A 316 42.31 -29.17 6.51
CA TYR A 316 42.25 -30.63 6.35
C TYR A 316 42.46 -30.97 4.88
N ALA A 317 42.98 -32.15 4.59
CA ALA A 317 42.99 -32.70 3.24
C ALA A 317 41.94 -33.82 3.14
N SER A 318 41.24 -33.90 2.01
CA SER A 318 40.28 -34.96 1.72
C SER A 318 40.35 -35.41 0.27
N SER A 319 39.82 -36.60 -0.01
CA SER A 319 39.64 -37.13 -1.38
C SER A 319 38.23 -37.68 -1.55
N LEU A 320 37.71 -37.61 -2.77
CA LEU A 320 36.42 -38.19 -3.14
C LEU A 320 36.63 -39.59 -3.71
N ASP A 321 36.07 -40.58 -3.02
CA ASP A 321 35.94 -41.94 -3.51
C ASP A 321 34.63 -42.10 -4.26
N VAL A 322 34.70 -42.64 -5.47
CA VAL A 322 33.53 -43.02 -6.26
C VAL A 322 33.60 -44.50 -6.55
N THR A 323 32.59 -45.23 -6.07
CA THR A 323 32.46 -46.67 -6.30
C THR A 323 31.36 -46.95 -7.31
N ILE A 324 31.70 -47.64 -8.39
CA ILE A 324 30.74 -48.10 -9.40
C ILE A 324 31.08 -49.52 -9.82
N ASN A 325 30.07 -50.38 -9.96
CA ASN A 325 30.22 -51.80 -10.31
C ASN A 325 31.20 -52.57 -9.39
N GLY A 326 31.32 -52.16 -8.12
CA GLY A 326 32.20 -52.79 -7.13
C GLY A 326 33.65 -52.31 -7.14
N TYR A 327 34.00 -51.34 -7.99
CA TYR A 327 35.36 -50.76 -8.08
C TYR A 327 35.36 -49.31 -7.60
N THR A 328 36.30 -48.96 -6.74
CA THR A 328 36.46 -47.61 -6.16
C THR A 328 37.63 -46.88 -6.80
N THR A 329 37.37 -45.67 -7.29
CA THR A 329 38.39 -44.73 -7.80
C THR A 329 38.38 -43.47 -6.93
N ALA A 330 39.55 -43.09 -6.41
CA ALA A 330 39.74 -41.92 -5.56
C ALA A 330 40.27 -40.73 -6.35
N SER A 331 39.91 -39.51 -5.93
CA SER A 331 40.49 -38.27 -6.47
C SER A 331 41.88 -38.00 -5.91
N ASP A 332 42.57 -37.02 -6.50
CA ASP A 332 43.61 -36.28 -5.78
C ASP A 332 43.04 -35.56 -4.56
N TYR A 333 43.93 -35.21 -3.64
CA TYR A 333 43.55 -34.51 -2.42
C TYR A 333 43.20 -33.05 -2.70
N PHE A 334 42.11 -32.60 -2.09
CA PHE A 334 41.75 -31.20 -2.01
C PHE A 334 41.80 -30.72 -0.56
N ASN A 335 42.05 -29.43 -0.36
CA ASN A 335 42.03 -28.85 0.97
C ASN A 335 40.61 -28.46 1.36
N PHE A 336 40.27 -28.68 2.62
CA PHE A 336 38.99 -28.34 3.22
C PHE A 336 39.21 -27.52 4.50
N LYS A 337 38.33 -26.55 4.76
CA LYS A 337 38.35 -25.73 5.97
C LYS A 337 36.92 -25.42 6.42
N ALA A 338 36.65 -25.59 7.71
CA ALA A 338 35.44 -25.06 8.34
C ALA A 338 35.70 -23.65 8.87
N GLU A 339 34.77 -22.73 8.64
CA GLU A 339 34.85 -21.34 9.06
C GLU A 339 33.61 -20.97 9.89
N LYS A 340 33.82 -20.07 10.86
CA LYS A 340 32.76 -19.49 11.65
C LYS A 340 32.67 -18.02 11.27
N TRP A 341 31.52 -17.63 10.74
CA TRP A 341 31.18 -16.24 10.49
C TRP A 341 30.06 -15.79 11.42
N THR A 342 29.91 -14.50 11.55
CA THR A 342 28.82 -13.79 12.22
C THR A 342 28.21 -12.80 11.23
N PRO A 343 27.04 -12.21 11.53
CA PRO A 343 26.49 -11.15 10.69
C PRO A 343 27.43 -9.95 10.48
N ALA A 344 28.41 -9.74 11.36
CA ALA A 344 29.43 -8.69 11.20
C ALA A 344 30.47 -8.99 10.12
N ASP A 345 30.56 -10.23 9.66
CA ASP A 345 31.42 -10.63 8.53
C ASP A 345 30.69 -10.48 7.19
N LEU A 346 29.44 -10.03 7.18
CA LEU A 346 28.64 -9.86 5.96
C LEU A 346 28.58 -8.39 5.54
N SER A 347 28.60 -8.16 4.24
CA SER A 347 28.48 -6.86 3.61
C SER A 347 27.14 -6.73 2.91
N PHE A 348 26.51 -5.55 3.07
CA PHE A 348 25.29 -5.18 2.35
C PHE A 348 25.66 -4.23 1.23
N VAL A 349 25.53 -4.69 -0.02
CA VAL A 349 26.08 -3.99 -1.18
C VAL A 349 25.02 -3.68 -2.22
N HIS A 350 25.33 -2.71 -3.07
CA HIS A 350 24.60 -2.48 -4.30
C HIS A 350 25.05 -3.49 -5.38
N THR A 351 24.08 -4.16 -6.00
CA THR A 351 24.31 -5.34 -6.86
C THR A 351 25.05 -5.04 -8.16
N LYS A 352 24.99 -3.80 -8.64
CA LYS A 352 25.55 -3.42 -9.95
C LYS A 352 27.06 -3.22 -9.91
N ASP A 353 27.55 -2.64 -8.83
CA ASP A 353 28.95 -2.20 -8.66
C ASP A 353 29.62 -2.83 -7.44
N ALA A 354 28.91 -3.66 -6.67
CA ALA A 354 29.43 -4.37 -5.50
C ALA A 354 29.96 -3.43 -4.40
N VAL A 355 29.50 -2.17 -4.38
CA VAL A 355 29.90 -1.19 -3.35
C VAL A 355 28.96 -1.31 -2.15
N GLU A 356 29.52 -1.24 -0.94
CA GLU A 356 28.73 -1.23 0.31
C GLU A 356 27.69 -0.10 0.29
N VAL A 357 26.45 -0.45 0.63
CA VAL A 357 25.36 0.52 0.76
C VAL A 357 25.70 1.46 1.93
N PRO A 358 25.75 2.78 1.72
CA PRO A 358 26.08 3.76 2.75
C PRO A 358 24.88 3.97 3.68
N THR A 359 24.56 2.93 4.46
CA THR A 359 23.38 2.88 5.34
C THR A 359 23.44 3.93 6.44
N ASP A 360 24.64 4.30 6.91
CA ASP A 360 24.87 5.37 7.88
C ASP A 360 24.44 6.75 7.38
N VAL A 361 24.55 7.00 6.07
CA VAL A 361 24.09 8.25 5.45
C VAL A 361 22.64 8.14 5.00
N LEU A 362 22.28 7.08 4.28
CA LEU A 362 20.97 6.95 3.64
C LEU A 362 19.84 6.68 4.64
N ALA A 363 20.10 6.00 5.76
CA ALA A 363 19.06 5.77 6.76
C ALA A 363 18.55 7.09 7.38
N ASP A 364 19.42 8.08 7.52
CA ASP A 364 19.15 9.37 8.14
C ASP A 364 19.14 10.54 7.14
N ALA A 365 19.13 10.24 5.84
CA ALA A 365 19.08 11.26 4.79
C ALA A 365 17.81 12.10 4.93
N THR A 366 17.93 13.42 4.86
CA THR A 366 16.80 14.36 4.98
C THR A 366 16.81 15.45 3.92
N THR A 367 17.92 15.61 3.20
CA THR A 367 18.16 16.70 2.27
C THR A 367 18.51 16.19 0.88
N GLU A 368 18.50 17.08 -0.12
CA GLU A 368 18.95 16.70 -1.46
C GLU A 368 20.47 16.50 -1.55
N SER A 369 21.26 17.19 -0.72
CA SER A 369 22.71 16.97 -0.71
C SER A 369 23.08 15.53 -0.36
N ASP A 370 22.28 14.87 0.47
CA ASP A 370 22.51 13.50 0.92
C ASP A 370 22.49 12.50 -0.24
N PHE A 371 21.75 12.77 -1.32
CA PHE A 371 21.64 11.88 -2.49
C PHE A 371 22.53 12.28 -3.67
N SER A 372 23.23 13.42 -3.58
CA SER A 372 24.04 13.96 -4.68
C SER A 372 25.14 13.00 -5.18
N SER A 373 25.64 12.13 -4.30
CA SER A 373 26.67 11.12 -4.59
C SER A 373 26.11 9.71 -4.74
N TYR A 374 24.80 9.50 -4.57
CA TYR A 374 24.15 8.18 -4.46
C TYR A 374 22.95 8.06 -5.40
N VAL A 375 23.19 8.33 -6.69
CA VAL A 375 22.15 8.42 -7.73
C VAL A 375 21.48 7.08 -8.02
N GLU A 376 22.17 5.98 -7.72
CA GLU A 376 21.68 4.61 -7.84
C GLU A 376 20.52 4.31 -6.89
N TYR A 377 20.38 5.03 -5.77
CA TYR A 377 19.22 4.92 -4.86
C TYR A 377 18.13 5.95 -5.18
N THR A 378 17.99 6.30 -6.47
CA THR A 378 16.92 7.17 -6.95
C THR A 378 16.06 6.45 -7.98
N PHE A 379 14.77 6.79 -8.03
CA PHE A 379 13.86 6.27 -9.05
C PHE A 379 12.92 7.35 -9.56
N VAL A 380 12.55 7.26 -10.84
CA VAL A 380 11.58 8.20 -11.40
C VAL A 380 10.23 7.95 -10.74
N TYR A 381 9.62 8.99 -10.17
CA TYR A 381 8.42 8.92 -9.32
C TYR A 381 7.22 8.19 -9.96
N ASN A 382 7.14 8.17 -11.29
CA ASN A 382 6.08 7.50 -12.04
C ASN A 382 6.45 6.11 -12.57
N LYS A 383 7.62 5.60 -12.18
CA LYS A 383 8.13 4.26 -12.45
C LYS A 383 8.22 3.49 -11.11
N SER A 384 9.06 2.47 -11.07
CA SER A 384 9.29 1.63 -9.90
C SER A 384 10.78 1.45 -9.64
N TYR A 385 11.12 1.06 -8.41
CA TYR A 385 12.47 0.67 -8.02
C TYR A 385 12.46 -0.77 -7.47
N ASN A 386 13.24 -1.68 -8.06
CA ASN A 386 13.27 -3.08 -7.64
C ASN A 386 14.43 -3.31 -6.66
N LEU A 387 14.11 -3.47 -5.37
CA LEU A 387 15.09 -3.68 -4.31
C LEU A 387 15.82 -5.03 -4.47
N ASN A 388 15.13 -6.07 -4.93
CA ASN A 388 15.72 -7.40 -5.14
C ASN A 388 16.84 -7.37 -6.19
N ASP A 389 16.75 -6.46 -7.16
CA ASP A 389 17.75 -6.29 -8.21
C ASP A 389 18.82 -5.26 -7.82
N SER A 390 18.62 -4.49 -6.75
CA SER A 390 19.47 -3.33 -6.42
C SER A 390 20.39 -3.59 -5.23
N VAL A 391 19.99 -4.41 -4.26
CA VAL A 391 20.78 -4.67 -3.05
C VAL A 391 20.89 -6.16 -2.75
N ALA A 392 22.04 -6.56 -2.21
CA ALA A 392 22.30 -7.94 -1.82
C ALA A 392 23.11 -8.03 -0.53
N LEU A 393 23.00 -9.17 0.15
CA LEU A 393 23.84 -9.55 1.28
C LEU A 393 24.85 -10.60 0.80
N GLY A 394 26.08 -10.50 1.28
CA GLY A 394 27.16 -11.41 0.92
C GLY A 394 28.42 -11.11 1.71
N HIS A 395 29.57 -11.43 1.14
CA HIS A 395 30.89 -11.21 1.74
C HIS A 395 31.86 -10.66 0.71
N ASP A 396 32.71 -9.74 1.15
CA ASP A 396 33.74 -9.12 0.32
C ASP A 396 35.04 -9.95 0.39
N VAL A 397 35.58 -10.34 -0.77
CA VAL A 397 36.82 -11.11 -0.90
C VAL A 397 37.76 -10.36 -1.85
N GLU A 398 38.85 -9.79 -1.32
CA GLU A 398 39.96 -9.23 -2.12
C GLU A 398 39.52 -8.36 -3.33
N GLU A 399 38.57 -7.44 -3.12
CA GLU A 399 37.96 -6.52 -4.12
C GLU A 399 36.76 -7.06 -4.93
N ASP A 400 36.35 -8.32 -4.74
CA ASP A 400 35.14 -8.91 -5.34
C ASP A 400 34.06 -9.24 -4.29
N PHE A 401 32.80 -8.93 -4.59
CA PHE A 401 31.65 -9.33 -3.76
C PHE A 401 31.12 -10.70 -4.16
N ILE A 402 30.86 -11.57 -3.18
CA ILE A 402 30.22 -12.87 -3.40
C ILE A 402 28.91 -12.90 -2.61
N SER A 403 27.79 -13.11 -3.32
CA SER A 403 26.47 -13.16 -2.71
C SER A 403 26.34 -14.34 -1.74
N MET A 404 25.43 -14.25 -0.76
CA MET A 404 25.12 -15.39 0.12
C MET A 404 24.78 -16.67 -0.65
N ALA A 405 24.08 -16.56 -1.77
CA ALA A 405 23.72 -17.71 -2.60
C ALA A 405 24.95 -18.34 -3.28
N ASP A 406 25.87 -17.52 -3.80
CA ASP A 406 27.10 -17.98 -4.45
C ASP A 406 28.11 -18.56 -3.46
N LEU A 407 28.08 -18.07 -2.21
CA LEU A 407 28.79 -18.70 -1.07
C LEU A 407 28.19 -20.05 -0.67
N GLY A 408 27.05 -20.45 -1.26
CA GLY A 408 26.40 -21.73 -1.02
C GLY A 408 25.35 -21.71 0.09
N PHE A 409 24.98 -20.56 0.66
CA PHE A 409 23.88 -20.50 1.62
C PHE A 409 22.52 -20.67 0.92
N SER A 410 21.68 -21.55 1.46
CA SER A 410 20.31 -21.78 1.00
C SER A 410 19.29 -21.40 2.07
N GLY A 411 18.07 -21.05 1.66
CA GLY A 411 16.98 -20.72 2.59
C GLY A 411 17.09 -19.33 3.23
N ILE A 412 18.01 -18.49 2.77
CA ILE A 412 18.08 -17.08 3.16
C ILE A 412 17.05 -16.30 2.34
N THR A 413 16.20 -15.55 3.01
CA THR A 413 15.18 -14.69 2.39
C THR A 413 15.33 -13.27 2.89
N VAL A 414 14.92 -12.29 2.07
CA VAL A 414 14.88 -10.88 2.46
C VAL A 414 13.45 -10.39 2.48
N GLU A 415 13.10 -9.64 3.51
CA GLU A 415 11.84 -8.92 3.63
C GLU A 415 12.12 -7.42 3.58
N PHE A 416 11.51 -6.72 2.61
CA PHE A 416 11.57 -5.27 2.52
C PHE A 416 10.30 -4.64 3.06
N LYS A 417 10.43 -3.75 4.03
CA LYS A 417 9.32 -2.97 4.60
C LYS A 417 9.71 -1.50 4.70
N GLN A 418 8.71 -0.62 4.73
CA GLN A 418 9.00 0.75 5.12
C GLN A 418 9.43 0.78 6.59
N THR A 419 10.47 1.56 6.89
CA THR A 419 10.99 1.73 8.25
C THR A 419 9.89 2.30 9.15
N ALA A 420 9.61 1.64 10.28
CA ALA A 420 8.34 1.81 11.01
C ALA A 420 8.04 3.23 11.49
N ASP A 421 9.06 3.99 11.89
CA ASP A 421 8.97 5.37 12.40
C ASP A 421 9.16 6.43 11.31
N LYS A 422 9.57 6.03 10.11
CA LYS A 422 9.82 6.91 8.95
C LYS A 422 8.93 6.60 7.75
N ALA A 423 7.97 5.70 7.92
CA ALA A 423 7.06 5.26 6.86
C ALA A 423 6.21 6.42 6.32
N LYS A 424 6.18 6.57 5.00
CA LYS A 424 5.38 7.59 4.32
C LYS A 424 4.27 6.93 3.53
N GLY A 425 3.04 7.39 3.79
CA GLY A 425 1.83 6.85 3.18
C GLY A 425 1.77 6.98 1.65
N ILE A 426 2.63 7.79 1.03
CA ILE A 426 2.72 8.02 -0.42
C ILE A 426 3.42 6.87 -1.18
N PHE A 427 4.21 6.04 -0.50
CA PHE A 427 4.94 4.92 -1.10
C PHE A 427 4.30 3.57 -0.74
N GLU A 428 4.48 2.59 -1.63
CA GLU A 428 4.12 1.20 -1.43
C GLU A 428 5.32 0.31 -1.77
N ILE A 429 5.57 -0.68 -0.92
CA ILE A 429 6.57 -1.73 -1.16
C ILE A 429 5.82 -3.05 -1.29
N LYS A 430 5.88 -3.66 -2.46
CA LYS A 430 5.25 -4.95 -2.74
C LYS A 430 6.23 -5.85 -3.47
N ASP A 431 6.46 -7.05 -2.95
CA ASP A 431 7.36 -8.05 -3.52
C ASP A 431 8.79 -7.49 -3.78
N GLY A 432 9.25 -6.60 -2.88
CA GLY A 432 10.55 -5.91 -3.00
C GLY A 432 10.57 -4.78 -4.05
N VAL A 433 9.43 -4.33 -4.56
CA VAL A 433 9.34 -3.23 -5.52
C VAL A 433 8.71 -2.00 -4.87
N ILE A 434 9.41 -0.87 -4.93
CA ILE A 434 8.92 0.44 -4.50
C ILE A 434 8.14 1.10 -5.64
N THR A 435 6.97 1.64 -5.31
CA THR A 435 6.18 2.51 -6.20
C THR A 435 5.57 3.67 -5.42
N ALA A 436 5.33 4.81 -6.08
CA ALA A 436 4.50 5.88 -5.52
C ALA A 436 3.02 5.63 -5.86
N LYS A 437 2.13 5.87 -4.90
CA LYS A 437 0.68 5.73 -5.10
C LYS A 437 0.19 6.62 -6.23
N SER A 438 -0.63 6.07 -7.12
CA SER A 438 -1.12 6.77 -8.32
C SER A 438 -1.87 8.08 -8.01
N SER A 439 -2.65 8.12 -6.92
CA SER A 439 -3.40 9.32 -6.49
C SER A 439 -2.52 10.45 -5.96
N GLU A 440 -1.27 10.16 -5.61
CA GLU A 440 -0.35 11.08 -4.95
C GLU A 440 1.02 11.14 -5.66
N GLN A 441 1.10 10.55 -6.86
CA GLN A 441 2.36 10.19 -7.52
C GLN A 441 3.28 11.40 -7.69
N ALA A 442 2.78 12.50 -8.24
CA ALA A 442 3.60 13.68 -8.47
C ALA A 442 3.95 14.44 -7.19
N SER A 443 3.20 14.24 -6.10
CA SER A 443 3.55 14.80 -4.79
C SER A 443 4.71 14.07 -4.11
N ALA A 444 5.07 12.87 -4.58
CA ALA A 444 6.21 12.10 -4.08
C ALA A 444 7.57 12.57 -4.63
N ILE A 445 7.61 13.52 -5.56
CA ILE A 445 8.87 14.03 -6.10
C ILE A 445 9.67 14.70 -4.98
N ASN A 446 10.95 14.34 -4.89
CA ASN A 446 11.89 14.70 -3.82
C ASN A 446 11.59 14.08 -2.45
N GLU A 447 10.68 13.11 -2.38
CA GLU A 447 10.43 12.37 -1.15
C GLU A 447 11.24 11.08 -1.05
N LEU A 448 11.46 10.68 0.19
CA LEU A 448 12.27 9.53 0.57
C LEU A 448 11.39 8.38 1.02
N CYS A 449 11.56 7.21 0.39
CA CYS A 449 11.03 5.95 0.88
C CYS A 449 12.11 5.30 1.74
N TYR A 450 11.95 5.35 3.06
CA TYR A 450 12.82 4.66 4.01
C TYR A 450 12.45 3.18 4.06
N VAL A 451 13.44 2.32 3.90
CA VAL A 451 13.29 0.88 3.76
C VAL A 451 14.16 0.18 4.80
N THR A 452 13.56 -0.78 5.50
CA THR A 452 14.26 -1.79 6.27
C THR A 452 14.34 -3.07 5.45
N ALA A 453 15.55 -3.53 5.16
CA ALA A 453 15.82 -4.83 4.56
C ALA A 453 16.20 -5.82 5.66
N THR A 454 15.31 -6.79 5.96
CA THR A 454 15.54 -7.80 7.00
C THR A 454 15.83 -9.15 6.37
N TYR A 455 17.04 -9.66 6.56
CA TYR A 455 17.43 -10.99 6.11
C TYR A 455 17.12 -12.04 7.17
N LYS A 456 16.49 -13.14 6.74
CA LYS A 456 16.03 -14.22 7.61
C LYS A 456 16.50 -15.58 7.09
N ASN A 457 16.76 -16.50 8.00
CA ASN A 457 17.02 -17.90 7.65
C ASN A 457 15.72 -18.66 7.32
N GLU A 458 15.85 -19.94 7.00
CA GLU A 458 14.73 -20.81 6.61
C GLU A 458 13.67 -20.96 7.71
N LYS A 459 14.05 -20.79 8.99
CA LYS A 459 13.13 -20.83 10.14
C LYS A 459 12.41 -19.50 10.39
N GLY A 460 12.76 -18.45 9.64
CA GLY A 460 12.27 -17.09 9.84
C GLY A 460 12.99 -16.31 10.94
N THR A 461 14.08 -16.83 11.50
CA THR A 461 14.94 -16.12 12.45
C THR A 461 15.70 -15.02 11.71
N GLU A 462 15.70 -13.82 12.25
CA GLU A 462 16.45 -12.69 11.72
C GLU A 462 17.96 -12.92 11.84
N ILE A 463 18.66 -12.65 10.73
CA ILE A 463 20.13 -12.70 10.64
C ILE A 463 20.69 -11.31 10.88
N ILE A 464 20.22 -10.35 10.07
CA ILE A 464 20.64 -8.95 10.11
C ILE A 464 19.59 -8.09 9.40
N SER A 465 19.50 -6.82 9.81
CA SER A 465 18.65 -5.82 9.17
C SER A 465 19.45 -4.56 8.86
N TYR A 466 19.12 -3.92 7.74
CA TYR A 466 19.70 -2.65 7.33
C TYR A 466 18.59 -1.65 7.00
N ASP A 467 18.74 -0.42 7.49
CA ASP A 467 17.90 0.71 7.11
C ASP A 467 18.62 1.57 6.06
N PHE A 468 17.89 2.01 5.05
CA PHE A 468 18.37 2.97 4.05
C PHE A 468 17.17 3.68 3.40
N ALA A 469 17.42 4.63 2.50
CA ALA A 469 16.37 5.35 1.80
C ALA A 469 16.55 5.31 0.28
N VAL A 470 15.44 5.27 -0.43
CA VAL A 470 15.38 5.43 -1.89
C VAL A 470 14.57 6.69 -2.21
N LYS A 471 15.13 7.58 -3.03
CA LYS A 471 14.53 8.87 -3.36
C LYS A 471 13.72 8.82 -4.65
N ALA A 472 12.48 9.33 -4.61
CA ALA A 472 11.71 9.57 -5.82
C ALA A 472 12.15 10.88 -6.48
N VAL A 473 12.50 10.82 -7.77
CA VAL A 473 12.99 11.95 -8.57
C VAL A 473 12.12 12.16 -9.81
N ARG A 474 12.27 13.33 -10.43
CA ARG A 474 11.65 13.65 -11.72
C ARG A 474 12.66 13.38 -12.85
N GLU A 475 12.22 12.71 -13.91
CA GLU A 475 12.99 12.62 -15.17
C GLU A 475 13.04 14.00 -15.85
N GLN A 476 14.17 14.37 -16.46
CA GLN A 476 14.35 15.68 -17.09
C GLN A 476 13.32 15.87 -18.24
N GLN A 477 12.22 16.57 -17.96
CA GLN A 477 11.13 16.82 -18.91
C GLN A 477 10.85 18.31 -19.03
N VAL A 478 10.53 18.76 -20.24
CA VAL A 478 10.15 20.15 -20.54
C VAL A 478 8.89 20.52 -19.75
N ALA A 479 8.87 21.70 -19.14
CA ALA A 479 7.70 22.20 -18.41
C ALA A 479 6.45 22.20 -19.31
N PRO A 480 5.37 21.46 -18.96
CA PRO A 480 4.14 21.45 -19.76
C PRO A 480 3.19 22.60 -19.40
N ALA A 481 2.15 22.75 -20.23
CA ALA A 481 1.11 23.78 -20.28
C ALA A 481 0.47 24.26 -18.96
N LEU A 482 -0.29 25.35 -19.05
CA LEU A 482 -1.20 25.85 -18.01
C LEU A 482 -2.10 24.72 -17.50
N VAL A 483 -2.20 24.59 -16.17
CA VAL A 483 -3.07 23.59 -15.51
C VAL A 483 -4.16 24.28 -14.70
N ASP A 484 -5.40 23.82 -14.85
CA ASP A 484 -6.52 24.24 -14.03
C ASP A 484 -6.69 23.25 -12.87
N ILE A 485 -6.65 23.75 -11.63
CA ILE A 485 -6.69 22.91 -10.43
C ILE A 485 -7.96 23.20 -9.64
N ASP A 486 -8.76 22.16 -9.45
CA ASP A 486 -9.90 22.16 -8.54
C ASP A 486 -9.42 21.81 -7.13
N VAL A 487 -9.48 22.80 -6.24
CA VAL A 487 -9.04 22.68 -4.86
C VAL A 487 -10.21 22.19 -4.00
N GLU A 488 -10.02 21.04 -3.38
CA GLU A 488 -11.04 20.39 -2.53
C GLU A 488 -10.69 20.45 -1.05
N THR A 489 -11.70 20.29 -0.19
CA THR A 489 -11.53 20.17 1.25
C THR A 489 -10.75 18.91 1.61
N LYS A 490 -9.96 18.96 2.68
CA LYS A 490 -9.09 17.84 3.11
C LYS A 490 -9.85 16.53 3.36
N ASP A 491 -10.99 16.62 4.01
CA ASP A 491 -11.80 15.49 4.44
C ASP A 491 -13.26 15.92 4.65
N ALA A 492 -14.12 14.95 5.04
CA ALA A 492 -15.53 15.20 5.30
C ALA A 492 -15.78 16.18 6.46
N ALA A 493 -14.87 16.29 7.43
CA ALA A 493 -15.02 17.24 8.53
C ALA A 493 -14.72 18.68 8.07
N ALA A 494 -13.71 18.87 7.21
CA ALA A 494 -13.46 20.15 6.56
C ALA A 494 -14.61 20.56 5.62
N ALA A 495 -15.18 19.61 4.87
CA ALA A 495 -16.37 19.85 4.05
C ALA A 495 -17.58 20.30 4.89
N ASP A 496 -17.83 19.66 6.04
CA ASP A 496 -18.90 20.04 6.96
C ASP A 496 -18.68 21.44 7.57
N LYS A 497 -17.42 21.78 7.91
CA LYS A 497 -17.06 23.14 8.36
C LYS A 497 -17.35 24.19 7.28
N LEU A 498 -17.04 23.91 6.02
CA LEU A 498 -17.31 24.81 4.90
C LEU A 498 -18.82 24.98 4.66
N ALA A 499 -19.57 23.88 4.65
CA ALA A 499 -21.02 23.91 4.47
C ALA A 499 -21.75 24.68 5.59
N LYS A 500 -21.20 24.67 6.80
CA LYS A 500 -21.70 25.38 7.98
C LYS A 500 -20.98 26.72 8.22
N LEU A 501 -20.21 27.23 7.26
CA LEU A 501 -19.53 28.51 7.39
C LEU A 501 -20.56 29.62 7.61
N GLN A 502 -20.33 30.45 8.63
CA GLN A 502 -21.19 31.57 9.02
C GLN A 502 -20.32 32.76 9.38
N TYR A 503 -20.88 33.97 9.24
CA TYR A 503 -20.22 35.20 9.67
C TYR A 503 -19.67 35.08 11.10
N SER A 504 -18.45 35.57 11.28
CA SER A 504 -17.72 35.53 12.54
C SER A 504 -16.91 36.80 12.74
N THR A 505 -16.80 37.22 14.00
CA THR A 505 -15.90 38.30 14.44
C THR A 505 -14.48 37.80 14.75
N SER A 506 -14.26 36.51 14.60
CA SER A 506 -12.96 35.84 14.68
C SER A 506 -12.62 35.19 13.34
N GLU A 507 -11.32 35.05 13.04
CA GLU A 507 -10.85 34.31 11.86
C GLU A 507 -11.35 32.86 11.87
N GLN A 508 -11.73 32.36 10.69
CA GLN A 508 -12.18 30.99 10.46
C GLN A 508 -11.28 30.32 9.42
N THR A 509 -10.91 29.07 9.69
CA THR A 509 -9.94 28.31 8.87
C THR A 509 -10.51 26.95 8.52
N ILE A 510 -10.34 26.56 7.25
CA ILE A 510 -10.79 25.29 6.69
C ILE A 510 -9.60 24.61 6.02
N ASP A 511 -9.32 23.37 6.41
CA ASP A 511 -8.21 22.59 5.85
C ASP A 511 -8.57 22.07 4.44
N LEU A 512 -7.65 22.23 3.50
CA LEU A 512 -7.78 21.81 2.11
C LEU A 512 -6.86 20.61 1.81
N ASN A 513 -7.15 19.88 0.74
CA ASN A 513 -6.38 18.71 0.34
C ASN A 513 -5.08 19.12 -0.35
N VAL A 514 -4.01 19.31 0.43
CA VAL A 514 -2.68 19.69 -0.07
C VAL A 514 -2.10 18.66 -1.04
N ARG A 515 -2.36 17.35 -0.84
CA ARG A 515 -1.83 16.29 -1.70
C ARG A 515 -2.49 16.31 -3.08
N ALA A 516 -3.81 16.41 -3.13
CA ALA A 516 -4.53 16.54 -4.40
C ALA A 516 -4.11 17.81 -5.15
N PHE A 517 -3.89 18.92 -4.43
CA PHE A 517 -3.36 20.16 -4.99
C PHE A 517 -1.97 19.97 -5.63
N LEU A 518 -0.99 19.45 -4.89
CA LEU A 518 0.38 19.25 -5.40
C LEU A 518 0.44 18.20 -6.52
N ASN A 519 -0.40 17.17 -6.44
CA ASN A 519 -0.50 16.15 -7.49
C ASN A 519 -1.09 16.74 -8.78
N SER A 520 -2.15 17.56 -8.68
CA SER A 520 -2.74 18.27 -9.82
C SER A 520 -1.80 19.31 -10.41
N LEU A 521 -1.02 19.99 -9.56
CA LEU A 521 0.07 20.85 -10.00
C LEU A 521 1.16 20.07 -10.76
N GLY A 522 1.22 18.75 -10.60
CA GLY A 522 2.17 17.88 -11.28
C GLY A 522 3.54 17.85 -10.63
N GLY A 523 3.65 18.26 -9.37
CA GLY A 523 4.90 18.22 -8.63
C GLY A 523 4.94 19.08 -7.37
N ARG A 524 5.42 18.51 -6.26
CA ARG A 524 5.75 19.27 -5.05
C ARG A 524 6.97 20.17 -5.22
N ASP A 525 7.93 19.71 -6.01
CA ASP A 525 9.17 20.41 -6.39
C ASP A 525 8.97 21.81 -6.99
N TYR A 526 7.77 22.08 -7.53
CA TYR A 526 7.39 23.42 -7.98
C TYR A 526 7.09 24.40 -6.85
N MET A 527 6.68 23.90 -5.69
CA MET A 527 6.19 24.71 -4.57
C MET A 527 7.16 24.73 -3.39
N SER A 528 7.92 23.66 -3.20
CA SER A 528 8.87 23.50 -2.10
C SER A 528 10.15 22.81 -2.58
N ASP A 529 11.29 23.34 -2.14
CA ASP A 529 12.62 22.72 -2.22
C ASP A 529 13.09 22.13 -0.87
N ASN A 530 12.20 22.06 0.12
CA ASN A 530 12.45 21.69 1.53
C ASN A 530 13.26 22.70 2.36
N GLU A 531 13.79 23.76 1.76
CA GLU A 531 14.56 24.79 2.47
C GLU A 531 13.72 26.04 2.71
N ASN A 532 13.01 26.49 1.68
CA ASN A 532 12.17 27.68 1.75
C ASN A 532 10.74 27.36 2.19
N VAL A 533 10.49 27.49 3.49
CA VAL A 533 9.18 27.26 4.13
C VAL A 533 8.27 28.51 4.14
N THR A 534 8.52 29.50 3.28
CA THR A 534 7.73 30.74 3.25
C THR A 534 6.31 30.49 2.72
N PRO A 535 5.25 30.82 3.47
CA PRO A 535 3.87 30.64 3.00
C PRO A 535 3.53 31.48 1.77
N VAL A 536 2.70 30.93 0.90
CA VAL A 536 2.17 31.59 -0.30
C VAL A 536 0.68 31.80 -0.14
N LYS A 537 0.22 33.03 -0.33
CA LYS A 537 -1.20 33.42 -0.22
C LYS A 537 -1.81 33.72 -1.58
N TYR A 538 -2.98 33.15 -1.83
CA TYR A 538 -3.77 33.35 -3.03
C TYR A 538 -5.09 34.02 -2.67
N GLY A 539 -5.24 35.30 -3.04
CA GLY A 539 -6.49 36.04 -2.80
C GLY A 539 -7.65 35.47 -3.63
N LEU A 540 -8.87 35.52 -3.09
CA LEU A 540 -10.04 34.90 -3.70
C LEU A 540 -11.03 35.92 -4.30
N TYR A 541 -11.66 35.50 -5.39
CA TYR A 541 -12.64 36.29 -6.14
C TYR A 541 -13.82 35.43 -6.60
N TYR A 542 -15.00 36.03 -6.73
CA TYR A 542 -16.16 35.44 -7.42
C TYR A 542 -16.57 36.28 -8.64
N LEU A 543 -17.28 35.68 -9.58
CA LEU A 543 -17.75 36.37 -10.78
C LEU A 543 -19.20 36.82 -10.66
N THR A 544 -19.50 38.04 -11.12
CA THR A 544 -20.88 38.51 -11.36
C THR A 544 -21.07 38.95 -12.81
N ASN A 545 -22.31 38.93 -13.29
CA ASN A 545 -22.70 39.55 -14.55
C ASN A 545 -23.73 40.65 -14.28
N GLU A 546 -23.40 41.89 -14.64
CA GLU A 546 -24.23 43.08 -14.42
C GLU A 546 -24.26 43.90 -15.71
N ASP A 547 -25.45 44.31 -16.17
CA ASP A 547 -25.64 45.10 -17.39
C ASP A 547 -24.93 44.53 -18.64
N GLY A 548 -24.86 43.20 -18.75
CA GLY A 548 -24.21 42.51 -19.88
C GLY A 548 -22.67 42.47 -19.80
N LYS A 549 -22.08 42.90 -18.68
CA LYS A 549 -20.64 42.88 -18.40
C LYS A 549 -20.31 41.91 -17.29
N THR A 550 -19.14 41.28 -17.35
CA THR A 550 -18.66 40.36 -16.31
C THR A 550 -17.72 41.10 -15.36
N TYR A 551 -17.80 40.82 -14.07
CA TYR A 551 -16.94 41.41 -13.04
C TYR A 551 -16.30 40.34 -12.16
N ALA A 552 -15.04 40.55 -11.79
CA ALA A 552 -14.37 39.85 -10.70
C ALA A 552 -14.50 40.65 -9.41
N ASN A 553 -15.11 40.05 -8.39
CA ASN A 553 -15.39 40.69 -7.10
C ASN A 553 -14.46 40.08 -6.05
N LYS A 554 -13.67 40.94 -5.41
CA LYS A 554 -12.71 40.54 -4.38
C LYS A 554 -13.46 40.09 -3.13
N VAL A 555 -13.03 38.96 -2.58
CA VAL A 555 -13.44 38.49 -1.26
C VAL A 555 -12.31 38.74 -0.28
N ASP A 556 -12.64 39.14 0.94
CA ASP A 556 -11.68 39.15 2.05
C ASP A 556 -11.45 37.71 2.53
N ALA A 557 -10.84 36.87 1.70
CA ALA A 557 -10.51 35.49 1.98
C ALA A 557 -9.36 35.06 1.08
N TYR A 558 -8.57 34.08 1.52
CA TYR A 558 -7.44 33.58 0.75
C TYR A 558 -7.18 32.10 0.99
N ILE A 559 -6.56 31.46 0.01
CA ILE A 559 -5.93 30.14 0.19
C ILE A 559 -4.48 30.40 0.59
N GLU A 560 -3.99 29.72 1.62
CA GLU A 560 -2.61 29.76 2.06
C GLU A 560 -1.99 28.36 1.89
N PHE A 561 -0.94 28.27 1.07
CA PHE A 561 -0.06 27.11 1.02
C PHE A 561 1.16 27.37 1.89
N THR A 562 1.43 26.49 2.84
CA THR A 562 2.61 26.55 3.70
C THR A 562 3.50 25.36 3.37
N PRO A 563 4.65 25.58 2.70
CA PRO A 563 5.60 24.51 2.43
C PRO A 563 6.23 24.01 3.72
N GLY A 564 6.29 22.70 3.88
CA GLY A 564 7.02 22.03 4.94
C GLY A 564 8.46 21.69 4.53
N THR A 565 9.29 21.34 5.51
CA THR A 565 10.61 20.70 5.28
C THR A 565 10.47 19.24 4.82
N SER A 566 9.26 18.68 4.88
CA SER A 566 8.88 17.39 4.32
C SER A 566 7.44 17.45 3.82
N THR A 567 7.02 16.48 3.00
CA THR A 567 5.62 16.36 2.60
C THR A 567 4.65 16.47 3.77
N ASP A 568 4.90 15.82 4.90
CA ASP A 568 3.93 15.68 6.00
C ASP A 568 3.68 17.00 6.75
N LEU A 569 4.56 17.97 6.56
CA LEU A 569 4.45 19.32 7.12
C LEU A 569 3.83 20.32 6.14
N ASP A 570 3.63 19.94 4.87
CA ASP A 570 2.93 20.81 3.93
C ASP A 570 1.48 21.01 4.35
N ASN A 571 1.00 22.24 4.23
CA ASN A 571 -0.37 22.59 4.58
C ASN A 571 -1.02 23.44 3.49
N LEU A 572 -2.32 23.25 3.30
CA LEU A 572 -3.15 24.09 2.44
C LEU A 572 -4.41 24.45 3.21
N LYS A 573 -4.67 25.75 3.39
CA LYS A 573 -5.79 26.26 4.18
C LYS A 573 -6.58 27.30 3.40
N LEU A 574 -7.89 27.28 3.59
CA LEU A 574 -8.78 28.36 3.22
C LEU A 574 -9.06 29.20 4.48
N ILE A 575 -8.72 30.49 4.41
CA ILE A 575 -8.77 31.40 5.56
C ILE A 575 -9.77 32.52 5.26
N PHE A 576 -10.70 32.70 6.20
CA PHE A 576 -11.67 33.79 6.24
C PHE A 576 -11.34 34.68 7.45
N PRO A 577 -10.68 35.83 7.25
CA PRO A 577 -10.52 36.87 8.25
C PRO A 577 -11.83 37.24 8.97
N ALA A 578 -11.70 37.80 10.17
CA ALA A 578 -12.83 38.33 10.93
C ALA A 578 -13.63 39.36 10.11
N GLY A 579 -14.96 39.20 10.08
CA GLY A 579 -15.84 40.13 9.37
C GLY A 579 -16.07 39.81 7.89
N THR A 580 -15.52 38.72 7.37
CA THR A 580 -15.71 38.30 5.97
C THR A 580 -17.18 38.05 5.65
N VAL A 581 -17.64 38.52 4.48
CA VAL A 581 -19.00 38.30 3.98
C VAL A 581 -18.97 37.83 2.53
N ILE A 582 -19.72 36.77 2.23
CA ILE A 582 -19.92 36.22 0.89
C ILE A 582 -21.41 35.93 0.74
N ASN A 583 -22.10 36.72 -0.09
CA ASN A 583 -23.54 36.66 -0.24
C ASN A 583 -23.95 35.63 -1.29
N GLY A 584 -24.85 34.72 -0.91
CA GLY A 584 -25.24 33.59 -1.77
C GLY A 584 -24.11 32.57 -1.97
N ASP A 585 -24.44 31.47 -2.64
CA ASP A 585 -23.47 30.42 -2.96
C ASP A 585 -22.58 30.89 -4.13
N GLN A 586 -21.32 31.20 -3.83
CA GLN A 586 -20.36 31.76 -4.80
C GLN A 586 -19.27 30.77 -5.18
N GLN A 587 -18.93 30.74 -6.48
CA GLN A 587 -17.77 30.01 -6.98
C GLN A 587 -16.51 30.88 -6.81
N LEU A 588 -15.55 30.41 -6.00
CA LEU A 588 -14.33 31.16 -5.72
C LEU A 588 -13.14 30.72 -6.59
N TYR A 589 -12.37 31.70 -7.07
CA TYR A 589 -11.16 31.55 -7.88
C TYR A 589 -9.98 32.29 -7.25
N SER A 590 -8.76 31.78 -7.41
CA SER A 590 -7.53 32.44 -6.94
C SER A 590 -7.02 33.53 -7.89
N PHE A 591 -6.15 34.40 -7.37
CA PHE A 591 -5.48 35.48 -8.08
C PHE A 591 -3.96 35.50 -7.78
N GLU A 592 -3.13 35.82 -8.80
CA GLU A 592 -1.65 35.71 -8.81
C GLU A 592 -0.91 36.45 -7.69
N THR A 593 -1.31 37.67 -7.38
CA THR A 593 -0.62 38.53 -6.40
C THR A 593 -1.65 39.24 -5.54
N TRP A 594 -1.45 39.27 -4.22
CA TRP A 594 -2.21 40.12 -3.32
C TRP A 594 -2.01 41.59 -3.72
N PRO A 595 -2.96 42.28 -4.39
CA PRO A 595 -2.68 43.61 -4.88
C PRO A 595 -3.09 44.59 -3.78
N GLY A 596 -2.12 45.39 -3.33
CA GLY A 596 -2.36 46.64 -2.61
C GLY A 596 -3.04 47.69 -3.50
N GLY A 597 -4.23 47.39 -4.01
CA GLY A 597 -5.08 48.30 -4.76
C GLY A 597 -6.52 48.23 -4.22
N GLY A 598 -7.08 49.39 -3.86
CA GLY A 598 -8.34 49.51 -3.11
C GLY A 598 -9.63 49.16 -3.85
N ASN A 599 -9.58 48.63 -5.08
CA ASN A 599 -10.79 48.33 -5.85
C ASN A 599 -11.27 46.90 -5.55
N SER A 600 -12.44 46.80 -4.92
CA SER A 600 -13.13 45.55 -4.56
C SER A 600 -13.80 44.84 -5.75
N LYS A 601 -13.84 45.48 -6.92
CA LYS A 601 -14.55 45.01 -8.13
C LYS A 601 -13.81 45.43 -9.40
N TYR A 602 -13.63 44.48 -10.33
CA TYR A 602 -12.87 44.65 -11.58
C TYR A 602 -13.71 44.15 -12.77
N GLU A 603 -13.90 44.98 -13.81
CA GLU A 603 -14.62 44.61 -15.04
C GLU A 603 -13.75 43.72 -15.92
N ILE A 604 -14.32 42.63 -16.44
CA ILE A 604 -13.68 41.74 -17.41
C ILE A 604 -14.19 42.07 -18.81
N THR A 605 -13.35 42.70 -19.62
CA THR A 605 -13.63 43.17 -20.98
C THR A 605 -13.20 42.19 -22.08
N ASN A 606 -12.28 41.25 -21.80
CA ASN A 606 -11.82 40.26 -22.78
C ASN A 606 -11.25 38.97 -22.13
N SER A 607 -10.94 37.96 -22.94
CA SER A 607 -10.41 36.67 -22.47
C SER A 607 -8.98 36.73 -21.93
N GLU A 608 -8.15 37.67 -22.39
CA GLU A 608 -6.77 37.83 -21.88
C GLU A 608 -6.76 38.35 -20.46
N GLU A 609 -7.78 39.11 -20.05
CA GLU A 609 -7.91 39.54 -18.67
C GLU A 609 -8.05 38.35 -17.71
N TYR A 610 -8.58 37.19 -18.12
CA TYR A 610 -8.55 35.99 -17.28
C TYR A 610 -7.13 35.52 -16.90
N ALA A 611 -6.06 36.09 -17.51
CA ALA A 611 -4.70 35.88 -17.08
C ALA A 611 -4.47 36.18 -15.59
N TRP A 612 -5.27 37.06 -14.97
CA TRP A 612 -5.14 37.36 -13.53
C TRP A 612 -5.40 36.15 -12.61
N ARG A 613 -6.07 35.11 -13.12
CA ARG A 613 -6.29 33.83 -12.40
C ARG A 613 -5.09 32.92 -12.39
N LYS A 614 -4.10 33.21 -13.23
CA LYS A 614 -2.92 32.39 -13.40
C LYS A 614 -1.94 32.73 -12.29
N SER A 615 -1.72 31.78 -11.39
CA SER A 615 -0.60 31.80 -10.46
C SER A 615 0.63 31.18 -11.11
N THR A 616 1.79 31.57 -10.60
CA THR A 616 3.08 31.04 -11.02
C THR A 616 3.71 30.30 -9.84
N THR A 617 4.35 29.16 -10.10
CA THR A 617 5.04 28.38 -9.06
C THR A 617 6.21 29.15 -8.45
N THR A 618 6.52 28.88 -7.19
CA THR A 618 7.59 29.57 -6.44
C THR A 618 8.97 29.11 -6.85
N HIS A 619 9.12 27.85 -7.25
CA HIS A 619 10.38 27.26 -7.64
C HIS A 619 10.41 26.91 -9.13
N ARG A 620 11.61 27.06 -9.72
CA ARG A 620 11.88 26.68 -11.11
C ARG A 620 12.26 25.22 -11.17
N VAL A 621 11.56 24.45 -12.00
CA VAL A 621 11.93 23.08 -12.32
C VAL A 621 12.35 23.06 -13.79
N ASN A 622 13.51 22.47 -14.10
CA ASN A 622 14.08 22.44 -15.46
C ASN A 622 14.18 23.84 -16.12
N GLY A 623 14.47 24.87 -15.33
CA GLY A 623 14.74 26.24 -15.81
C GLY A 623 13.53 27.16 -15.95
N SER A 624 12.31 26.68 -15.69
CA SER A 624 11.07 27.48 -15.84
C SER A 624 10.11 27.31 -14.66
N ASN A 625 9.34 28.36 -14.36
CA ASN A 625 8.19 28.26 -13.47
C ASN A 625 6.97 27.74 -14.25
N LYS A 626 6.09 27.01 -13.57
CA LYS A 626 4.82 26.54 -14.11
C LYS A 626 3.71 27.54 -13.80
N GLN A 627 2.77 27.69 -14.74
CA GLN A 627 1.55 28.48 -14.54
C GLN A 627 0.36 27.56 -14.25
N TYR A 628 -0.54 27.99 -13.37
CA TYR A 628 -1.74 27.23 -13.00
C TYR A 628 -2.86 28.16 -12.53
N THR A 629 -4.11 27.69 -12.55
CA THR A 629 -5.25 28.40 -11.94
C THR A 629 -5.81 27.59 -10.78
N LEU A 630 -6.39 28.25 -9.77
CA LEU A 630 -7.11 27.59 -8.69
C LEU A 630 -8.58 27.98 -8.69
N LYS A 631 -9.43 26.97 -8.53
CA LYS A 631 -10.86 27.09 -8.32
C LYS A 631 -11.22 26.25 -7.10
N LEU A 632 -11.90 26.82 -6.10
CA LEU A 632 -12.45 25.98 -5.04
C LEU A 632 -13.54 25.08 -5.62
N LYS A 633 -13.53 23.79 -5.31
CA LYS A 633 -14.49 22.85 -5.91
C LYS A 633 -15.92 23.10 -5.47
N ASP A 634 -16.11 23.47 -4.21
CA ASP A 634 -17.41 23.73 -3.60
C ASP A 634 -17.77 25.22 -3.68
N LEU A 635 -19.08 25.50 -3.76
CA LEU A 635 -19.59 26.85 -3.61
C LEU A 635 -19.48 27.30 -2.16
N VAL A 636 -19.19 28.58 -1.96
CA VAL A 636 -18.94 29.15 -0.64
C VAL A 636 -19.95 30.25 -0.36
N LYS A 637 -20.54 30.22 0.83
CA LYS A 637 -21.35 31.30 1.39
C LYS A 637 -20.89 31.62 2.82
N CYS A 638 -20.92 32.90 3.18
CA CYS A 638 -20.62 33.37 4.52
C CYS A 638 -21.48 34.61 4.79
N GLU A 639 -22.73 34.38 5.17
CA GLU A 639 -23.74 35.44 5.29
C GLU A 639 -23.81 35.98 6.72
N ARG A 640 -24.13 37.27 6.84
CA ARG A 640 -24.46 37.89 8.12
C ARG A 640 -25.85 37.42 8.55
N LYS A 641 -25.92 36.53 9.52
CA LYS A 641 -27.19 36.14 10.13
C LYS A 641 -27.52 37.05 11.31
N VAL A 642 -28.67 37.70 11.21
CA VAL A 642 -29.27 38.45 12.31
C VAL A 642 -30.47 37.66 12.84
N ILE A 643 -30.56 37.58 14.15
CA ILE A 643 -31.67 36.98 14.89
C ILE A 643 -32.58 38.09 15.39
N ILE A 644 -33.86 38.04 15.04
CA ILE A 644 -34.90 38.93 15.54
C ILE A 644 -35.68 38.23 16.64
N LYS A 645 -35.75 38.84 17.82
CA LYS A 645 -36.51 38.31 18.96
C LYS A 645 -37.60 39.27 19.39
N GLN A 646 -38.72 38.70 19.87
CA GLN A 646 -39.80 39.46 20.47
C GLN A 646 -39.32 40.13 21.77
N ASN A 647 -39.63 41.42 21.93
CA ASN A 647 -39.43 42.09 23.21
C ASN A 647 -40.52 41.63 24.19
N SER A 648 -40.11 40.90 25.23
CA SER A 648 -41.01 40.22 26.17
C SER A 648 -41.99 41.16 26.89
N ALA A 649 -41.64 42.45 27.01
CA ALA A 649 -42.49 43.48 27.58
C ALA A 649 -43.85 43.63 26.86
N PHE A 650 -43.93 43.26 25.57
CA PHE A 650 -45.13 43.43 24.73
C PHE A 650 -45.76 42.09 24.34
N VAL A 651 -45.44 40.99 25.02
CA VAL A 651 -45.96 39.67 24.67
C VAL A 651 -47.11 39.28 25.59
N VAL A 652 -48.28 38.97 25.00
CA VAL A 652 -49.46 38.43 25.70
C VAL A 652 -49.89 37.13 25.07
N ASN A 653 -50.08 36.10 25.88
CA ASN A 653 -50.46 34.76 25.40
C ASN A 653 -49.53 34.27 24.27
N GLY A 654 -48.23 34.57 24.38
CA GLY A 654 -47.21 34.17 23.40
C GLY A 654 -47.18 34.99 22.11
N LYS A 655 -47.95 36.08 21.98
CA LYS A 655 -47.95 36.95 20.80
C LYS A 655 -47.58 38.38 21.15
N THR A 656 -46.74 38.99 20.31
CA THR A 656 -46.43 40.42 20.37
C THR A 656 -47.71 41.22 20.11
N THR A 657 -47.99 42.18 20.97
CA THR A 657 -49.19 43.00 20.85
C THR A 657 -48.84 44.39 20.31
N ILE A 658 -49.62 44.83 19.33
CA ILE A 658 -49.62 46.22 18.87
C ILE A 658 -50.83 46.90 19.53
N THR A 659 -50.63 48.11 20.06
CA THR A 659 -51.66 48.97 20.66
C THR A 659 -51.96 50.17 19.75
N GLY A 660 -53.13 50.79 19.88
CA GLY A 660 -53.54 51.88 18.99
C GLY A 660 -54.81 52.62 19.42
N ALA A 661 -55.19 53.60 18.60
CA ALA A 661 -56.30 54.52 18.86
C ALA A 661 -57.59 54.05 18.19
N TRP A 662 -58.70 54.12 18.92
CA TRP A 662 -60.03 53.81 18.42
C TRP A 662 -60.89 55.07 18.38
N THR A 663 -61.47 55.36 17.22
CA THR A 663 -62.40 56.46 17.02
C THR A 663 -63.80 55.87 16.83
N GLU A 664 -64.64 55.96 17.87
CA GLU A 664 -66.01 55.40 17.83
C GLU A 664 -66.90 56.10 16.79
N ALA A 665 -66.69 57.40 16.55
CA ALA A 665 -67.48 58.21 15.61
C ALA A 665 -67.29 57.79 14.15
N ASP A 666 -66.05 57.46 13.78
CA ASP A 666 -65.67 57.09 12.42
C ASP A 666 -65.61 55.57 12.23
N LYS A 667 -65.82 54.79 13.31
CA LYS A 667 -65.49 53.36 13.42
C LYS A 667 -64.06 53.01 13.01
N SER A 668 -63.19 54.01 12.98
CA SER A 668 -61.83 53.87 12.49
C SER A 668 -60.90 53.40 13.60
N PHE A 669 -60.10 52.39 13.32
CA PHE A 669 -59.05 51.93 14.22
C PHE A 669 -57.69 52.21 13.59
N SER A 670 -57.03 53.28 14.04
CA SER A 670 -55.68 53.62 13.60
C SER A 670 -54.65 53.11 14.60
N MET A 671 -53.81 52.20 14.16
CA MET A 671 -52.66 51.76 14.95
C MET A 671 -51.39 52.26 14.32
N THR A 672 -50.46 52.72 15.14
CA THR A 672 -49.12 53.11 14.72
C THR A 672 -48.17 52.53 15.76
N ALA A 673 -47.31 51.60 15.35
CA ALA A 673 -46.30 51.02 16.24
C ALA A 673 -44.94 50.92 15.55
N ASP A 674 -43.90 51.31 16.30
CA ASP A 674 -42.52 51.14 15.89
C ASP A 674 -42.09 49.69 16.12
N LEU A 675 -41.86 48.96 15.04
CA LEU A 675 -41.47 47.55 15.09
C LEU A 675 -40.09 47.35 15.73
N THR A 676 -39.22 48.36 15.73
CA THR A 676 -37.90 48.30 16.38
C THR A 676 -37.99 48.33 17.91
N VAL A 677 -39.11 48.80 18.47
CA VAL A 677 -39.39 48.74 19.91
C VAL A 677 -39.94 47.37 20.30
N LEU A 678 -40.75 46.78 19.41
CA LEU A 678 -41.43 45.50 19.62
C LEU A 678 -40.52 44.29 19.40
N TYR A 679 -39.49 44.44 18.58
CA TYR A 679 -38.55 43.39 18.20
C TYR A 679 -37.11 43.91 18.27
N ALA A 680 -36.21 43.08 18.80
CA ALA A 680 -34.80 43.40 18.94
C ALA A 680 -33.94 42.51 18.05
N ALA A 681 -32.91 43.11 17.45
CA ALA A 681 -31.95 42.46 16.57
C ALA A 681 -30.70 42.02 17.32
N TYR A 682 -30.28 40.79 17.09
CA TYR A 682 -29.12 40.17 17.70
C TYR A 682 -28.25 39.51 16.63
N ASN A 683 -26.95 39.43 16.84
CA ASN A 683 -26.10 38.56 16.06
C ASN A 683 -26.35 37.09 16.47
N THR A 684 -25.80 36.14 15.72
CA THR A 684 -25.91 34.70 16.00
C THR A 684 -25.36 34.27 17.35
N ASP A 685 -24.43 35.05 17.92
CA ASP A 685 -23.87 34.86 19.27
C ASP A 685 -24.73 35.49 20.39
N ASN A 686 -25.94 35.97 20.08
CA ASN A 686 -26.84 36.71 20.96
C ASN A 686 -26.34 38.08 21.44
N SER A 687 -25.22 38.61 20.92
CA SER A 687 -24.87 40.02 21.13
C SER A 687 -25.84 40.93 20.39
N THR A 688 -26.01 42.18 20.85
CA THR A 688 -26.83 43.17 20.16
C THR A 688 -26.30 43.38 18.74
N SER A 689 -27.17 43.27 17.74
CA SER A 689 -26.77 43.54 16.37
C SER A 689 -26.64 45.04 16.12
N SER A 690 -25.59 45.44 15.41
CA SER A 690 -25.45 46.79 14.86
C SER A 690 -26.11 46.93 13.49
N GLU A 691 -26.59 45.83 12.91
CA GLU A 691 -27.26 45.84 11.60
C GLU A 691 -28.57 46.61 11.69
N VAL A 692 -28.82 47.45 10.69
CA VAL A 692 -30.10 48.15 10.57
C VAL A 692 -31.09 47.18 9.91
N ILE A 693 -32.19 46.92 10.60
CA ILE A 693 -33.21 45.98 10.13
C ILE A 693 -34.36 46.73 9.47
N GLU A 694 -34.79 46.22 8.33
CA GLU A 694 -35.97 46.65 7.60
C GLU A 694 -37.08 45.61 7.78
N TYR A 695 -38.21 46.03 8.33
CA TYR A 695 -39.41 45.23 8.43
C TYR A 695 -40.34 45.48 7.25
N TYR A 696 -40.95 44.42 6.72
CA TYR A 696 -41.85 44.51 5.57
C TYR A 696 -43.09 43.64 5.75
N LEU A 697 -44.21 44.07 5.18
CA LEU A 697 -45.46 43.33 5.26
C LEU A 697 -45.35 42.05 4.41
N ALA A 698 -45.56 40.88 5.02
CA ALA A 698 -45.46 39.62 4.29
C ALA A 698 -46.46 39.57 3.13
N PRO A 699 -46.12 38.97 1.98
CA PRO A 699 -46.97 38.97 0.79
C PRO A 699 -48.41 38.57 1.09
N GLN A 700 -49.39 39.21 0.43
CA GLN A 700 -50.83 38.98 0.67
C GLN A 700 -51.20 37.49 0.68
N VAL A 701 -50.62 36.68 -0.21
CA VAL A 701 -50.85 35.23 -0.28
C VAL A 701 -50.41 34.45 0.98
N LYS A 702 -49.46 34.97 1.76
CA LYS A 702 -48.94 34.35 2.99
C LYS A 702 -49.75 34.73 4.23
N GLN A 703 -50.58 35.76 4.14
CA GLN A 703 -51.43 36.24 5.23
C GLN A 703 -52.62 35.31 5.50
N SER A 704 -53.27 35.46 6.65
CA SER A 704 -54.56 34.82 6.92
C SER A 704 -55.66 35.40 6.03
N ASP A 705 -56.76 34.68 5.84
CA ASP A 705 -57.85 35.18 4.99
C ASP A 705 -58.48 36.48 5.53
N ALA A 706 -58.50 36.66 6.86
CA ALA A 706 -58.95 37.90 7.49
C ALA A 706 -58.00 39.07 7.20
N VAL A 707 -56.67 38.87 7.29
CA VAL A 707 -55.69 39.92 6.95
C VAL A 707 -55.66 40.21 5.46
N LYS A 708 -55.86 39.20 4.59
CA LYS A 708 -55.98 39.39 3.14
C LYS A 708 -57.10 40.35 2.76
N ALA A 709 -58.23 40.29 3.45
CA ALA A 709 -59.41 41.12 3.19
C ALA A 709 -59.16 42.62 3.44
N VAL A 710 -58.19 42.94 4.31
CA VAL A 710 -57.83 44.31 4.67
C VAL A 710 -56.38 44.65 4.32
N TYR A 711 -55.74 43.86 3.45
CA TYR A 711 -54.31 43.99 3.16
C TYR A 711 -53.90 45.38 2.68
N SER A 712 -54.74 46.03 1.85
CA SER A 712 -54.51 47.40 1.35
C SER A 712 -54.63 48.49 2.43
N GLN A 713 -55.12 48.13 3.62
CA GLN A 713 -55.25 49.03 4.78
C GLN A 713 -54.03 48.95 5.70
N ILE A 714 -53.11 48.01 5.46
CA ILE A 714 -51.91 47.78 6.26
C ILE A 714 -50.69 48.27 5.48
N SER A 715 -49.87 49.11 6.11
CA SER A 715 -48.61 49.60 5.54
C SER A 715 -47.50 49.56 6.57
N ILE A 716 -46.26 49.42 6.10
CA ILE A 716 -45.06 49.58 6.94
C ILE A 716 -44.17 50.61 6.26
N ALA A 717 -43.87 51.70 6.97
CA ALA A 717 -43.01 52.77 6.48
C ALA A 717 -42.04 53.17 7.60
N GLY A 718 -40.72 53.15 7.31
CA GLY A 718 -39.69 53.45 8.32
C GLY A 718 -39.77 52.54 9.56
N ASN A 719 -40.07 51.25 9.36
CA ASN A 719 -40.35 50.26 10.42
C ASN A 719 -41.55 50.58 11.32
N VAL A 720 -42.38 51.56 10.96
CA VAL A 720 -43.63 51.85 11.64
C VAL A 720 -44.77 51.16 10.89
N ILE A 721 -45.49 50.28 11.57
CA ILE A 721 -46.69 49.65 11.01
C ILE A 721 -47.91 50.54 11.24
N THR A 722 -48.69 50.76 10.18
CA THR A 722 -49.95 51.50 10.22
C THR A 722 -51.11 50.67 9.66
N VAL A 723 -52.24 50.67 10.35
CA VAL A 723 -53.50 50.03 9.92
C VAL A 723 -54.62 51.07 9.91
N THR A 724 -55.29 51.31 8.78
CA THR A 724 -56.35 52.35 8.62
C THR A 724 -57.22 52.16 7.36
N PRO A 725 -58.52 52.53 7.32
CA PRO A 725 -59.32 53.09 8.42
C PRO A 725 -60.08 52.04 9.26
N ASP A 726 -60.59 50.92 8.70
CA ASP A 726 -61.56 50.05 9.38
C ASP A 726 -61.15 48.55 9.39
N VAL A 727 -60.68 48.04 10.54
CA VAL A 727 -60.40 46.61 10.75
C VAL A 727 -61.10 46.05 11.99
N ASP A 728 -61.69 44.86 11.88
CA ASP A 728 -62.23 44.15 13.03
C ASP A 728 -61.11 43.43 13.79
N VAL A 729 -60.64 44.06 14.87
CA VAL A 729 -59.58 43.53 15.75
C VAL A 729 -59.91 42.19 16.39
N LYS A 730 -61.19 41.78 16.43
CA LYS A 730 -61.61 40.48 16.96
C LYS A 730 -61.31 39.34 16.00
N THR A 731 -61.48 39.58 14.70
CA THR A 731 -61.40 38.54 13.66
C THR A 731 -60.15 38.63 12.80
N LEU A 732 -59.44 39.77 12.81
CA LEU A 732 -58.25 39.99 11.99
C LEU A 732 -57.12 38.97 12.25
N GLY A 733 -56.88 38.65 13.52
CA GLY A 733 -55.80 37.74 13.92
C GLY A 733 -54.41 38.38 13.87
N ALA A 734 -53.38 37.57 13.57
CA ALA A 734 -51.99 38.03 13.51
C ALA A 734 -51.61 38.51 12.12
N ILE A 735 -50.94 39.67 12.06
CA ILE A 735 -50.38 40.22 10.83
C ILE A 735 -48.99 39.61 10.66
N LYS A 736 -48.68 39.00 9.52
CA LYS A 736 -47.34 38.47 9.28
C LYS A 736 -46.41 39.54 8.73
N ILE A 737 -45.26 39.71 9.37
CA ILE A 737 -44.24 40.71 9.03
C ILE A 737 -42.89 39.99 8.87
N GLY A 738 -42.21 40.22 7.75
CA GLY A 738 -40.85 39.76 7.52
C GLY A 738 -39.82 40.79 8.00
N ALA A 739 -38.57 40.37 8.14
CA ALA A 739 -37.48 41.22 8.57
C ALA A 739 -36.23 40.86 7.78
N LYS A 740 -35.54 41.86 7.25
CA LYS A 740 -34.29 41.67 6.50
C LYS A 740 -33.27 42.75 6.85
N ILE A 741 -32.01 42.51 6.55
CA ILE A 741 -30.97 43.53 6.71
C ILE A 741 -31.22 44.63 5.68
N GLN A 742 -31.33 45.88 6.13
CA GLN A 742 -31.69 47.02 5.30
C GLN A 742 -30.73 47.15 4.10
N GLY A 743 -31.30 47.34 2.90
CA GLY A 743 -30.53 47.46 1.67
C GLY A 743 -30.01 46.13 1.10
N THR A 744 -30.42 44.98 1.64
CA THR A 744 -30.09 43.65 1.13
C THR A 744 -31.35 42.78 0.97
N ASP A 745 -31.19 41.58 0.41
CA ASP A 745 -32.21 40.53 0.37
C ASP A 745 -31.99 39.44 1.43
N ILE A 746 -31.08 39.67 2.39
CA ILE A 746 -30.78 38.72 3.46
C ILE A 746 -31.87 38.81 4.53
N GLU A 747 -32.76 37.81 4.55
CA GLU A 747 -33.78 37.65 5.58
C GLU A 747 -33.14 37.39 6.95
N ALA A 748 -33.67 38.04 7.98
CA ALA A 748 -33.29 37.78 9.35
C ALA A 748 -34.00 36.52 9.88
N THR A 749 -33.30 35.74 10.71
CA THR A 749 -33.90 34.63 11.43
C THR A 749 -34.81 35.19 12.52
N ILE A 750 -36.10 34.87 12.49
CA ILE A 750 -37.05 35.35 13.49
C ILE A 750 -37.30 34.25 14.52
N LEU A 751 -37.19 34.57 15.81
CA LEU A 751 -37.52 33.68 16.92
C LEU A 751 -38.78 34.17 17.63
N ASP A 752 -39.66 33.24 17.98
CA ASP A 752 -40.77 33.49 18.89
C ASP A 752 -40.28 33.68 20.35
N ILE A 753 -41.19 33.99 21.27
CA ILE A 753 -40.87 34.20 22.69
C ILE A 753 -40.25 32.96 23.37
N ASN A 754 -40.46 31.77 22.83
CA ASN A 754 -39.91 30.52 23.36
C ASN A 754 -38.56 30.17 22.71
N GLY A 755 -38.03 31.03 21.82
CA GLY A 755 -36.78 30.81 21.10
C GLY A 755 -36.91 29.89 19.89
N LYS A 756 -38.12 29.61 19.40
CA LYS A 756 -38.34 28.77 18.21
C LYS A 756 -38.32 29.62 16.95
N GLU A 757 -37.62 29.14 15.91
CA GLU A 757 -37.63 29.78 14.59
C GLU A 757 -39.04 29.80 13.97
N VAL A 758 -39.43 30.99 13.52
CA VAL A 758 -40.69 31.28 12.82
C VAL A 758 -40.40 32.04 11.53
N THR A 759 -41.26 31.86 10.53
CA THR A 759 -41.06 32.51 9.22
C THR A 759 -41.36 34.02 9.25
N TYR A 760 -42.25 34.45 10.15
CA TYR A 760 -42.70 35.83 10.24
C TYR A 760 -42.86 36.24 11.70
N CYS A 761 -42.61 37.51 11.99
CA CYS A 761 -43.17 38.16 13.15
C CYS A 761 -44.70 38.13 13.02
N GLU A 762 -45.40 37.71 14.08
CA GLU A 762 -46.86 37.59 14.08
C GLU A 762 -47.50 38.51 15.14
N PRO A 763 -47.34 39.84 15.05
CA PRO A 763 -48.02 40.72 15.97
C PRO A 763 -49.54 40.67 15.81
N VAL A 764 -50.25 40.82 16.92
CA VAL A 764 -51.71 40.88 16.98
C VAL A 764 -52.15 42.26 17.43
N LEU A 765 -53.16 42.79 16.76
CA LEU A 765 -53.79 44.05 17.13
C LEU A 765 -54.58 43.87 18.44
N ARG A 766 -54.35 44.75 19.41
CA ARG A 766 -55.11 44.83 20.67
C ARG A 766 -56.00 46.08 20.69
N SER A 767 -57.10 45.97 21.42
CA SER A 767 -58.10 47.02 21.64
C SER A 767 -57.51 48.29 22.32
N PRO A 768 -58.16 49.47 22.19
CA PRO A 768 -57.81 50.72 22.90
C PRO A 768 -57.85 50.59 24.44
N LEU A 769 -57.60 51.69 25.15
CA LEU A 769 -57.77 51.78 26.61
C LEU A 769 -59.24 51.67 27.02
N ASP A 770 -59.49 51.08 28.18
CA ASP A 770 -60.79 51.12 28.84
C ASP A 770 -61.01 52.50 29.49
N VAL A 771 -62.26 52.80 29.83
CA VAL A 771 -62.62 54.09 30.46
C VAL A 771 -61.87 54.24 31.79
N LEU A 772 -61.25 55.40 32.00
CA LEU A 772 -60.60 55.75 33.25
C LEU A 772 -61.63 55.73 34.39
N SER A 773 -61.42 54.86 35.38
CA SER A 773 -62.40 54.53 36.42
C SER A 773 -61.91 54.86 37.83
N TYR A 774 -62.85 55.08 38.75
CA TYR A 774 -62.61 55.28 40.19
C TYR A 774 -63.79 54.74 41.01
N LYS A 775 -63.55 54.32 42.26
CA LYS A 775 -64.51 53.50 43.03
C LYS A 775 -65.55 54.30 43.82
N SER A 776 -65.15 55.40 44.47
CA SER A 776 -66.05 56.19 45.31
C SER A 776 -65.44 57.54 45.71
N SER A 777 -66.22 58.39 46.37
CA SER A 777 -65.71 59.54 47.12
C SER A 777 -64.72 59.08 48.20
N ILE A 778 -63.75 59.95 48.52
CA ILE A 778 -62.72 59.70 49.51
C ILE A 778 -63.10 60.40 50.81
N ASP A 779 -63.23 59.66 51.91
CA ASP A 779 -63.35 60.25 53.25
C ASP A 779 -61.95 60.51 53.82
N TRP A 780 -61.71 61.72 54.31
CA TRP A 780 -60.44 62.15 54.86
C TRP A 780 -60.61 62.82 56.22
N ASN A 781 -60.25 62.10 57.28
CA ASN A 781 -60.24 62.64 58.64
C ASN A 781 -58.89 63.29 58.94
N ILE A 782 -58.90 64.60 59.22
CA ILE A 782 -57.71 65.39 59.54
C ILE A 782 -57.72 65.61 61.06
N ASP A 783 -56.90 64.85 61.79
CA ASP A 783 -56.81 64.86 63.27
C ASP A 783 -55.33 65.03 63.69
N GLY A 784 -54.76 66.20 63.38
CA GLY A 784 -53.37 66.56 63.67
C GLY A 784 -52.34 66.27 62.57
N ASP A 785 -51.06 66.55 62.86
CA ASP A 785 -49.96 66.54 61.89
C ASP A 785 -49.73 65.21 61.16
N GLN A 786 -50.12 64.08 61.76
CA GLN A 786 -49.90 62.75 61.21
C GLN A 786 -50.85 62.42 60.04
N ASN A 787 -52.01 63.09 59.94
CA ASN A 787 -53.05 62.80 58.95
C ASN A 787 -53.31 63.96 57.99
N LYS A 788 -52.39 64.93 57.92
CA LYS A 788 -52.53 66.14 57.10
C LYS A 788 -52.33 65.93 55.59
N THR A 789 -52.08 64.70 55.14
CA THR A 789 -51.98 64.37 53.71
C THR A 789 -52.85 63.20 53.32
N ILE A 790 -53.36 63.22 52.09
CA ILE A 790 -54.09 62.09 51.50
C ILE A 790 -53.74 61.92 50.02
N ASN A 791 -53.48 60.68 49.59
CA ASN A 791 -53.23 60.37 48.17
C ASN A 791 -54.55 60.05 47.46
N VAL A 792 -54.95 60.91 46.52
CA VAL A 792 -56.19 60.79 45.76
C VAL A 792 -56.16 59.56 44.85
N GLY A 793 -55.06 59.32 44.14
CA GLY A 793 -54.92 58.18 43.23
C GLY A 793 -55.16 56.84 43.92
N THR A 794 -54.53 56.64 45.07
CA THR A 794 -54.68 55.40 45.85
C THR A 794 -56.04 55.30 46.51
N LYS A 795 -56.55 56.37 47.12
CA LYS A 795 -57.79 56.31 47.91
C LYS A 795 -59.05 56.24 47.06
N ALA A 796 -59.06 56.87 45.88
CA ALA A 796 -60.15 56.73 44.92
C ALA A 796 -60.04 55.42 44.11
N GLU A 797 -58.97 54.64 44.31
CA GLU A 797 -58.63 53.44 43.53
C GLU A 797 -58.66 53.74 42.02
N ILE A 798 -57.98 54.79 41.57
CA ILE A 798 -57.97 55.19 40.16
C ILE A 798 -57.35 54.07 39.34
N LYS A 799 -58.12 53.55 38.39
CA LYS A 799 -57.76 52.37 37.60
C LYS A 799 -58.07 52.59 36.13
N MET A 800 -57.16 52.12 35.29
CA MET A 800 -57.36 52.01 33.85
C MET A 800 -56.73 50.71 33.39
N SER A 801 -57.46 49.98 32.58
CA SER A 801 -56.99 48.76 31.94
C SER A 801 -57.04 48.91 30.43
N ASP A 802 -56.45 47.98 29.70
CA ASP A 802 -56.79 47.84 28.28
C ASP A 802 -58.25 47.39 28.12
N LYS A 803 -58.87 47.74 26.99
CA LYS A 803 -60.24 47.34 26.62
C LYS A 803 -60.22 46.02 25.84
N ASP A 804 -59.19 45.20 26.01
CA ASP A 804 -58.93 44.05 25.14
C ASP A 804 -60.12 43.09 25.10
N ILE A 805 -60.83 43.09 23.97
CA ILE A 805 -62.04 42.29 23.76
C ILE A 805 -61.75 40.81 23.55
N ASN A 806 -60.47 40.44 23.39
CA ASN A 806 -60.01 39.10 23.07
C ASN A 806 -59.46 38.32 24.27
N VAL A 807 -59.34 38.93 25.46
CA VAL A 807 -58.87 38.26 26.69
C VAL A 807 -59.84 38.47 27.85
N THR A 808 -59.96 37.47 28.71
CA THR A 808 -60.80 37.54 29.92
C THR A 808 -60.15 38.36 31.03
N LYS A 809 -58.82 38.45 31.07
CA LYS A 809 -58.06 39.23 32.05
C LYS A 809 -57.40 40.41 31.34
N LYS A 810 -57.94 41.61 31.57
CA LYS A 810 -57.42 42.87 31.04
C LYS A 810 -56.07 43.22 31.68
N ASN A 811 -55.17 43.80 30.91
CA ASN A 811 -53.91 44.31 31.45
C ASN A 811 -54.17 45.60 32.22
N VAL A 812 -53.53 45.72 33.37
CA VAL A 812 -53.64 46.93 34.19
C VAL A 812 -52.62 47.94 33.70
N VAL A 813 -53.11 49.09 33.23
CA VAL A 813 -52.30 50.19 32.69
C VAL A 813 -52.06 51.23 33.77
N ILE A 814 -53.10 51.52 34.56
CA ILE A 814 -53.05 52.37 35.74
C ILE A 814 -53.67 51.61 36.90
N GLU A 815 -52.99 51.58 38.04
CA GLU A 815 -53.53 51.05 39.29
C GLU A 815 -53.25 52.05 40.41
N ASN A 816 -54.29 52.41 41.16
CA ASN A 816 -54.18 53.34 42.28
C ASN A 816 -53.53 54.67 41.88
N GLY A 817 -53.81 55.13 40.65
CA GLY A 817 -53.28 56.38 40.11
C GLY A 817 -51.81 56.31 39.66
N VAL A 818 -51.22 55.12 39.59
CA VAL A 818 -49.82 54.89 39.18
C VAL A 818 -49.78 54.09 37.88
N ALA A 819 -48.99 54.56 36.92
CA ALA A 819 -48.68 53.85 35.68
C ALA A 819 -48.00 52.49 35.96
N LYS A 820 -48.48 51.42 35.32
CA LYS A 820 -47.97 50.06 35.51
C LYS A 820 -47.23 49.56 34.27
N ALA A 821 -45.93 49.33 34.43
CA ALA A 821 -45.10 48.68 33.42
C ALA A 821 -45.48 47.20 33.23
N PRO A 822 -45.29 46.62 32.03
CA PRO A 822 -44.80 47.27 30.81
C PRO A 822 -45.90 48.03 30.05
N TRP A 823 -47.17 47.81 30.38
CA TRP A 823 -48.30 48.28 29.58
C TRP A 823 -48.43 49.79 29.50
N ALA A 824 -48.17 50.51 30.59
CA ALA A 824 -48.17 51.97 30.55
C ALA A 824 -47.24 52.53 29.44
N ALA A 825 -46.08 51.91 29.20
CA ALA A 825 -45.16 52.31 28.12
C ALA A 825 -45.77 52.08 26.73
N ALA A 826 -46.44 50.95 26.51
CA ALA A 826 -47.14 50.64 25.26
C ALA A 826 -48.23 51.68 24.91
N TYR A 827 -48.74 52.38 25.92
CA TYR A 827 -49.75 53.43 25.78
C TYR A 827 -49.17 54.86 25.93
N GLY A 828 -47.87 55.02 26.25
CA GLY A 828 -47.23 56.32 26.48
C GLY A 828 -47.55 57.00 27.80
N ILE A 829 -47.99 56.23 28.80
CA ILE A 829 -48.46 56.69 30.12
C ILE A 829 -47.36 56.60 31.20
N ASP A 830 -46.21 56.03 30.86
CA ASP A 830 -45.02 55.97 31.72
C ASP A 830 -44.16 57.25 31.69
N ALA A 831 -44.42 58.15 30.73
CA ALA A 831 -43.76 59.44 30.63
C ALA A 831 -44.05 60.32 31.86
N ALA A 832 -43.04 61.08 32.30
CA ALA A 832 -43.20 62.03 33.39
C ALA A 832 -44.28 63.07 33.04
N GLY A 833 -45.28 63.22 33.91
CA GLY A 833 -46.42 64.11 33.67
C GLY A 833 -47.54 63.52 32.80
N ALA A 834 -47.49 62.24 32.46
CA ALA A 834 -48.60 61.57 31.79
C ALA A 834 -49.86 61.49 32.68
N ILE A 835 -49.71 61.24 33.97
CA ILE A 835 -50.81 61.29 34.95
C ILE A 835 -50.68 62.56 35.77
N THR A 836 -51.70 63.41 35.75
CA THR A 836 -51.71 64.69 36.47
C THR A 836 -52.97 64.89 37.32
N TYR A 837 -52.80 65.62 38.42
CA TYR A 837 -53.84 65.90 39.41
C TYR A 837 -53.96 67.40 39.67
N ALA A 838 -55.18 67.92 39.74
CA ALA A 838 -55.44 69.33 40.06
C ALA A 838 -56.67 69.47 40.96
N ILE A 839 -56.66 70.43 41.89
CA ILE A 839 -57.87 70.83 42.62
C ILE A 839 -58.71 71.70 41.69
N ASP A 840 -59.94 71.26 41.42
CA ASP A 840 -60.89 71.87 40.49
C ASP A 840 -61.98 72.70 41.21
N GLY A 841 -61.94 72.72 42.55
CA GLY A 841 -62.80 73.57 43.37
C GLY A 841 -63.10 72.97 44.75
N TYR A 842 -64.00 73.65 45.46
CA TYR A 842 -64.42 73.31 46.82
C TYR A 842 -65.94 73.47 46.96
N SER A 843 -66.57 72.76 47.91
CA SER A 843 -68.00 72.95 48.23
C SER A 843 -68.32 74.26 48.97
N ALA A 844 -67.30 74.94 49.51
CA ALA A 844 -67.41 76.19 50.23
C ALA A 844 -66.17 77.07 49.99
N THR A 845 -66.23 78.35 50.34
CA THR A 845 -65.08 79.26 50.23
C THR A 845 -63.96 78.83 51.18
N VAL A 846 -62.76 78.67 50.65
CA VAL A 846 -61.55 78.30 51.40
C VAL A 846 -60.46 79.32 51.12
N ASN A 847 -59.66 79.68 52.13
CA ASN A 847 -58.52 80.58 51.93
C ASN A 847 -57.49 79.94 51.00
N GLU A 848 -56.92 80.73 50.11
CA GLU A 848 -55.88 80.28 49.19
C GLU A 848 -54.71 79.63 49.95
N GLY A 849 -54.19 78.51 49.42
CA GLY A 849 -53.09 77.77 50.03
C GLY A 849 -53.48 76.82 51.17
N THR A 850 -54.73 76.83 51.64
CA THR A 850 -55.21 75.90 52.70
C THR A 850 -55.01 74.43 52.31
N TYR A 851 -55.31 74.10 51.05
CA TYR A 851 -55.02 72.79 50.47
C TYR A 851 -54.16 72.96 49.24
N THR A 852 -53.12 72.15 49.13
CA THR A 852 -52.26 72.07 47.95
C THR A 852 -52.20 70.62 47.48
N ILE A 853 -52.21 70.40 46.16
CA ILE A 853 -52.07 69.07 45.57
C ILE A 853 -50.74 68.97 44.82
N ASN A 854 -50.03 67.87 44.99
CA ASN A 854 -48.89 67.56 44.12
C ASN A 854 -49.43 67.07 42.76
N PRO A 855 -49.12 67.76 41.65
CA PRO A 855 -49.71 67.45 40.36
C PRO A 855 -49.27 66.10 39.78
N SER A 856 -48.17 65.50 40.27
CA SER A 856 -47.67 64.21 39.78
C SER A 856 -48.12 63.01 40.63
N THR A 857 -48.30 63.20 41.94
CA THR A 857 -48.61 62.10 42.87
C THR A 857 -50.06 62.09 43.34
N GLY A 858 -50.80 63.18 43.11
CA GLY A 858 -52.18 63.32 43.61
C GLY A 858 -52.28 63.43 45.12
N VAL A 859 -51.17 63.69 45.82
CA VAL A 859 -51.17 63.89 47.27
C VAL A 859 -51.67 65.30 47.59
N ILE A 860 -52.81 65.39 48.26
CA ILE A 860 -53.31 66.63 48.85
C ILE A 860 -52.67 66.79 50.22
N THR A 861 -52.23 68.01 50.53
CA THR A 861 -51.74 68.42 51.85
C THR A 861 -52.64 69.52 52.41
N CYS A 862 -53.12 69.35 53.64
CA CYS A 862 -53.74 70.41 54.42
C CYS A 862 -52.64 71.22 55.11
N ASN A 863 -52.48 72.48 54.71
CA ASN A 863 -51.46 73.38 55.24
C ASN A 863 -51.95 74.18 56.46
N ASN A 864 -53.27 74.15 56.73
CA ASN A 864 -53.87 74.86 57.85
C ASN A 864 -54.88 73.95 58.57
N THR A 865 -54.40 73.23 59.57
CA THR A 865 -55.18 72.26 60.37
C THR A 865 -56.05 72.92 61.45
N ALA A 866 -56.03 74.25 61.60
CA ALA A 866 -56.79 74.97 62.62
C ALA A 866 -58.23 75.33 62.21
N ILE A 867 -58.69 74.86 61.05
CA ILE A 867 -60.01 75.17 60.47
C ILE A 867 -61.03 74.10 60.93
N VAL A 868 -62.21 74.50 61.38
CA VAL A 868 -63.18 73.62 62.10
C VAL A 868 -64.41 73.24 61.26
N GLN A 869 -64.29 73.23 59.92
CA GLN A 869 -65.44 72.98 59.03
C GLN A 869 -65.16 71.85 58.05
N SER A 870 -66.00 70.81 58.06
CA SER A 870 -65.99 69.78 57.02
C SER A 870 -66.34 70.38 55.66
N LEU A 871 -65.60 69.98 54.62
CA LEU A 871 -65.81 70.46 53.25
C LEU A 871 -65.45 69.39 52.22
N ASP A 872 -65.99 69.51 51.01
CA ASP A 872 -65.65 68.66 49.88
C ASP A 872 -64.62 69.34 48.96
N ILE A 873 -63.47 68.72 48.76
CA ILE A 873 -62.46 69.12 47.78
C ILE A 873 -62.74 68.36 46.47
N TYR A 874 -62.84 69.07 45.35
CA TYR A 874 -63.04 68.48 44.05
C TYR A 874 -61.71 68.38 43.30
N VAL A 875 -61.35 67.17 42.88
CA VAL A 875 -60.07 66.89 42.22
C VAL A 875 -60.31 66.39 40.80
N LYS A 876 -59.64 67.03 39.85
CA LYS A 876 -59.55 66.60 38.45
C LYS A 876 -58.30 65.75 38.25
N VAL A 877 -58.44 64.64 37.53
CA VAL A 877 -57.33 63.75 37.17
C VAL A 877 -57.27 63.63 35.66
N THR A 878 -56.11 63.89 35.07
CA THR A 878 -55.88 63.88 33.63
C THR A 878 -54.81 62.86 33.28
N VAL A 879 -55.07 61.97 32.34
CA VAL A 879 -54.15 60.94 31.85
C VAL A 879 -53.90 61.20 30.36
N ASN A 880 -52.65 61.52 30.00
CA ASN A 880 -52.19 61.64 28.63
C ASN A 880 -51.61 60.30 28.16
N HIS A 881 -51.99 59.87 26.97
CA HIS A 881 -51.46 58.69 26.29
C HIS A 881 -51.12 59.04 24.83
N ASN A 882 -50.45 58.14 24.11
CA ASN A 882 -49.85 58.38 22.79
C ASN A 882 -50.78 58.96 21.69
N TRP A 883 -52.09 58.93 21.90
CA TRP A 883 -53.10 59.34 20.91
C TRP A 883 -54.24 60.18 21.51
N GLY A 884 -54.13 60.64 22.75
CA GLY A 884 -55.20 61.42 23.36
C GLY A 884 -55.05 61.65 24.86
N THR A 885 -56.13 62.16 25.46
CA THR A 885 -56.21 62.51 26.88
C THR A 885 -57.53 62.02 27.46
N GLU A 886 -57.45 61.28 28.57
CA GLU A 886 -58.60 60.86 29.37
C GLU A 886 -58.66 61.70 30.65
N THR A 887 -59.87 62.02 31.15
CA THR A 887 -60.03 62.89 32.31
C THR A 887 -61.15 62.43 33.23
N ILE A 888 -60.85 62.30 34.53
CA ILE A 888 -61.87 62.31 35.58
C ILE A 888 -62.08 63.76 36.00
N ASN A 889 -63.25 64.32 35.67
CA ASN A 889 -63.53 65.74 35.93
C ASN A 889 -63.75 66.05 37.42
N LYS A 890 -64.21 65.09 38.23
CA LYS A 890 -64.56 65.36 39.63
C LYS A 890 -64.47 64.12 40.54
N ILE A 891 -63.39 64.03 41.31
CA ILE A 891 -63.27 63.16 42.48
C ILE A 891 -63.53 63.99 43.73
N THR A 892 -64.52 63.61 44.53
CA THR A 892 -64.84 64.29 45.80
C THR A 892 -64.03 63.72 46.95
N VAL A 893 -63.23 64.56 47.59
CA VAL A 893 -62.54 64.27 48.86
C VAL A 893 -63.27 65.00 49.98
N LYS A 894 -63.98 64.25 50.84
CA LYS A 894 -64.73 64.76 51.99
C LYS A 894 -63.76 64.95 53.15
N ALA A 895 -63.23 66.15 53.29
CA ALA A 895 -62.35 66.51 54.40
C ALA A 895 -63.19 66.78 55.65
N SER A 896 -63.00 65.98 56.70
CA SER A 896 -63.57 66.21 58.03
C SER A 896 -62.46 66.62 58.98
N LEU A 897 -62.57 67.84 59.52
CA LEU A 897 -61.65 68.38 60.51
C LEU A 897 -62.28 68.19 61.90
N LYS A 898 -61.49 67.72 62.86
CA LYS A 898 -61.93 67.55 64.25
C LYS A 898 -61.49 68.71 65.12
#